data_AF-A0A7X3XI20-F1
#
_entry.id   AF-A0A7X3XI20-F1
#
_cell.length_a   1.000
_cell.length_b   1.000
_cell.length_c   1.000
_cell.angle_alpha   90.00
_cell.angle_beta   90.00
_cell.angle_gamma   90.00
#
_symmetry.space_group_name_H-M   'P 1'
#
loop_
_entity.id
_entity.type
_entity.pdbx_description
1 polymer ?
#
loop_
_entity_poly.entity_id
_entity_poly.type
_entity_poly.pdbx_seq_one_letter_code
_entity_poly.pdbx_strand_id
1 'polypeptide(L)'
;MGGKGHYWRYRPHGIDPQGERQRTGNTPWRCVQCSPESAQRLPPGIRRPEGQPGILECNRQLFTSQREPDESLQMLPAPGLAGGLRTGRPGFPSSGRGVRRPERWGVTGGALRTAAESLAISERIKTFPDWQQEQVQPQHLWPQSQAQFLSFGQSLPRENRYGQFYAQGRRVRVDQVDPTLNKPETWRFCPACSFACKSTDDAFHRRECPRCGNSSYADWGQVKDMVKLTQVQATTEDARSRFGDDRDERNPLFFHRELLILPDHQRREITLAMDGEDFPFGAEYLSGVTFREINFGENIGLGGSHAIAGKTLKVKGFVLCRSCGKVQRGSPNHTWGCRYRDQPDDARLRHLLFMYREFSSEAVRFLLPSANFWDESGLPSFVGALHLGLRQRFSGKVDHLRSALGEEPQGSQQRKTFLYLFDSVPGGTGYLRQLVDRGGADLKAVFEQSLDALQTCSCSDGCYRCIFMYRQRFDRERTSKQRAIEQLQAILEHWDKLATPEHGLSAITINTRAESELELLFIEKLRQGKGAPRGVTVSFKSDVIQGRKGYLLSLTRDNRDNKAAVRWKLQQQVLLGESEGVSCESRADFLLTPTAGGKPIAIYTDGWEFHRSRLATDARQRMALQRSGRFLFWSLNWDDVVETLPSPQAPLDPNGLKLGMNPRFNSNPEIFLSPWWPEELRTRALVMPGEAQTMGSLELLMAYLAEPSEALWQGMAQQLALAQVSQQPLDHPEIREAISSGHLQNHVEEWRDNDTGGRALGQHLTIGYGLSVLALVDLDLHQQKHPCATFRVSHFQINEDISPEQRQAAWREWLRLGNLFQFLPHGLITTPGWTGAEQPVAVDPPTVWIENGAATAPSALSDHPAQQQRQATWRAIVELALKECHPLLSALKQPLLETGLPLPEDGYELIGSRGDVVAQAELAWASHRLAVVVDQADLDAFTQRQWVCWGLSDPPDVIAGAILHHLQNADQASP
;
A
#
# COMPACT_ATOMS: atom_id res chain seq x y z
N MET A 1 15.03 10.39 55.98
CA MET A 1 15.34 11.24 57.16
C MET A 1 14.32 12.37 57.13
N GLY A 2 13.69 12.86 58.21
CA GLY A 2 13.44 12.39 59.58
C GLY A 2 12.10 13.01 60.06
N GLY A 3 11.55 12.80 61.25
CA GLY A 3 11.97 11.98 62.40
C GLY A 3 10.79 11.22 63.03
N LYS A 4 10.92 10.77 64.28
CA LYS A 4 9.99 9.79 64.92
C LYS A 4 8.94 10.43 65.82
N GLY A 5 7.74 9.83 65.88
CA GLY A 5 6.65 10.17 66.80
C GLY A 5 5.86 8.91 67.24
N HIS A 6 6.35 8.21 68.26
CA HIS A 6 5.75 7.04 68.90
C HIS A 6 4.55 7.42 69.81
N TYR A 7 3.67 6.56 70.36
CA TYR A 7 3.36 5.10 70.33
C TYR A 7 1.89 4.99 70.86
N TRP A 8 1.02 4.03 70.48
CA TRP A 8 0.68 2.76 71.18
C TRP A 8 -0.74 2.34 70.67
N ARG A 9 -1.30 1.13 70.86
CA ARG A 9 -0.86 -0.27 70.61
C ARG A 9 -2.03 -1.23 71.02
N TYR A 10 -2.40 -2.19 70.17
CA TYR A 10 -2.97 -3.53 70.54
C TYR A 10 -4.37 -3.57 71.24
N ARG A 11 -5.21 -4.63 71.16
CA ARG A 11 -5.32 -5.86 70.31
C ARG A 11 -6.80 -6.39 70.35
N PRO A 12 -7.19 -7.51 69.68
CA PRO A 12 -8.60 -7.86 69.41
C PRO A 12 -9.20 -8.91 70.36
N HIS A 13 -10.49 -9.24 70.17
CA HIS A 13 -11.09 -10.59 70.29
C HIS A 13 -12.42 -10.64 69.48
N GLY A 14 -13.11 -11.78 69.41
CA GLY A 14 -14.39 -11.97 68.69
C GLY A 14 -15.06 -13.32 69.00
N ILE A 15 -15.95 -13.78 68.10
CA ILE A 15 -16.69 -15.08 68.05
C ILE A 15 -18.14 -15.07 68.64
N ASP A 16 -19.12 -15.02 67.72
CA ASP A 16 -20.43 -15.75 67.67
C ASP A 16 -21.53 -15.52 68.76
N PRO A 17 -22.79 -16.04 68.63
CA PRO A 17 -23.58 -16.45 67.44
C PRO A 17 -25.03 -15.84 67.38
N GLN A 18 -25.82 -16.20 66.35
CA GLN A 18 -27.29 -15.95 66.15
C GLN A 18 -27.67 -14.46 65.89
N GLY A 19 -28.63 -14.03 65.05
CA GLY A 19 -29.56 -14.58 64.04
C GLY A 19 -30.38 -13.40 63.42
N GLU A 20 -31.15 -13.48 62.33
CA GLU A 20 -31.51 -14.60 61.44
C GLU A 20 -31.80 -14.13 59.96
N ARG A 21 -33.06 -14.17 59.44
CA ARG A 21 -33.48 -13.82 58.05
C ARG A 21 -33.56 -12.28 57.82
N GLN A 22 -33.34 -11.68 56.64
CA GLN A 22 -34.00 -11.95 55.33
C GLN A 22 -33.25 -11.36 54.09
N ARG A 23 -33.55 -11.94 52.91
CA ARG A 23 -33.60 -11.33 51.55
C ARG A 23 -32.34 -10.65 50.93
N THR A 24 -31.56 -11.47 50.23
CA THR A 24 -31.19 -11.35 48.79
C THR A 24 -30.74 -9.99 48.19
N GLY A 25 -29.50 -9.93 47.68
CA GLY A 25 -29.12 -8.98 46.61
C GLY A 25 -27.61 -8.81 46.32
N ASN A 26 -27.18 -9.24 45.13
CA ASN A 26 -25.96 -8.85 44.39
C ASN A 26 -24.56 -8.82 45.07
N THR A 27 -23.63 -9.62 44.54
CA THR A 27 -22.22 -9.25 44.28
C THR A 27 -21.66 -10.17 43.17
N PRO A 28 -20.53 -9.84 42.50
CA PRO A 28 -20.39 -10.10 41.06
C PRO A 28 -19.72 -11.41 40.67
N TRP A 29 -20.08 -11.92 39.48
CA TRP A 29 -19.41 -13.05 38.85
C TRP A 29 -18.28 -12.61 37.92
N ARG A 30 -17.10 -13.20 38.12
CA ARG A 30 -15.99 -13.17 37.15
C ARG A 30 -16.37 -14.01 35.92
N CYS A 31 -15.93 -13.58 34.75
CA CYS A 31 -15.99 -14.42 33.54
C CYS A 31 -15.03 -15.61 33.70
N VAL A 32 -15.52 -16.82 33.43
CA VAL A 32 -14.75 -18.07 33.39
C VAL A 32 -15.01 -18.73 32.05
N GLN A 33 -13.93 -19.16 31.38
CA GLN A 33 -14.00 -19.85 30.10
C GLN A 33 -14.54 -21.27 30.27
N CYS A 34 -15.33 -21.75 29.31
CA CYS A 34 -15.59 -23.17 29.09
C CYS A 34 -15.60 -23.45 27.58
N SER A 35 -15.11 -24.63 27.20
CA SER A 35 -14.95 -25.09 25.82
C SER A 35 -16.27 -25.65 25.23
N PRO A 36 -16.35 -25.80 23.88
CA PRO A 36 -17.55 -26.35 23.24
C PRO A 36 -17.48 -27.87 23.09
N GLU A 37 -18.53 -28.60 23.48
CA GLU A 37 -18.84 -29.92 22.92
C GLU A 37 -20.29 -30.39 23.21
N SER A 38 -20.70 -31.47 22.53
CA SER A 38 -21.96 -32.25 22.73
C SER A 38 -23.33 -31.64 22.32
N ALA A 39 -23.73 -31.98 21.09
CA ALA A 39 -24.94 -32.79 20.78
C ALA A 39 -26.41 -32.23 20.84
N GLN A 40 -27.04 -32.27 19.64
CA GLN A 40 -28.36 -32.87 19.33
C GLN A 40 -29.73 -32.16 19.62
N ARG A 41 -30.29 -31.59 18.54
CA ARG A 41 -31.63 -31.85 17.94
C ARG A 41 -32.97 -31.63 18.72
N LEU A 42 -33.80 -30.73 18.13
CA LEU A 42 -35.28 -30.78 17.94
C LEU A 42 -36.23 -30.43 19.13
N PRO A 43 -37.49 -29.98 18.90
CA PRO A 43 -38.00 -29.09 17.83
C PRO A 43 -38.93 -27.96 18.45
N PRO A 44 -40.12 -27.48 17.94
CA PRO A 44 -40.45 -26.05 18.09
C PRO A 44 -41.81 -25.63 18.71
N GLY A 45 -41.84 -24.43 19.33
CA GLY A 45 -42.97 -23.49 19.20
C GLY A 45 -43.75 -23.08 20.46
N ILE A 46 -44.04 -21.77 20.57
CA ILE A 46 -45.23 -21.07 21.15
C ILE A 46 -45.03 -19.54 20.92
N ARG A 47 -46.07 -18.70 21.07
CA ARG A 47 -46.06 -17.25 20.70
C ARG A 47 -46.18 -16.30 21.91
N ARG A 48 -45.58 -15.09 21.75
CA ARG A 48 -45.94 -13.70 22.20
C ARG A 48 -46.99 -13.49 23.32
N PRO A 49 -46.79 -12.50 24.24
CA PRO A 49 -46.80 -11.04 23.95
C PRO A 49 -45.57 -10.26 24.49
N GLU A 50 -45.26 -8.96 24.25
CA GLU A 50 -45.85 -7.75 23.61
C GLU A 50 -46.18 -6.58 24.59
N GLY A 51 -45.56 -5.40 24.39
CA GLY A 51 -45.67 -4.16 25.20
C GLY A 51 -44.72 -4.06 26.42
N GLN A 52 -44.24 -2.89 26.90
CA GLN A 52 -44.20 -1.49 26.42
C GLN A 52 -43.00 -0.72 27.10
N PRO A 53 -42.67 0.55 26.74
CA PRO A 53 -41.34 1.16 27.03
C PRO A 53 -41.25 2.19 28.19
N GLY A 54 -40.01 2.50 28.61
CA GLY A 54 -39.57 3.77 29.21
C GLY A 54 -38.25 4.21 28.55
N ILE A 55 -37.98 5.47 28.17
CA ILE A 55 -38.02 6.76 28.88
C ILE A 55 -36.79 6.98 29.78
N LEU A 56 -35.98 7.99 29.37
CA LEU A 56 -35.11 8.96 30.08
C LEU A 56 -34.53 8.61 31.49
N GLU A 57 -33.34 9.10 31.90
CA GLU A 57 -32.77 10.40 31.55
C GLU A 57 -31.23 10.51 31.62
N CYS A 58 -30.75 11.56 30.95
CA CYS A 58 -29.43 12.20 30.92
C CYS A 58 -28.67 12.31 32.26
N ASN A 59 -27.33 12.37 32.18
CA ASN A 59 -26.60 13.44 32.89
C ASN A 59 -25.36 13.94 32.10
N ARG A 60 -24.89 15.15 32.40
CA ARG A 60 -24.00 15.98 31.54
C ARG A 60 -22.98 16.77 32.39
N GLN A 61 -22.21 17.69 31.75
CA GLN A 61 -21.22 18.65 32.30
C GLN A 61 -19.78 18.12 32.41
N LEU A 62 -18.68 18.89 32.19
CA LEU A 62 -18.37 20.23 31.61
C LEU A 62 -16.88 20.15 31.09
N PHE A 63 -16.09 21.12 30.59
CA PHE A 63 -16.01 22.60 30.52
C PHE A 63 -15.38 23.00 29.14
N THR A 64 -15.99 23.82 28.28
CA THR A 64 -15.79 25.29 28.04
C THR A 64 -14.45 25.83 27.49
N SER A 65 -14.50 26.48 26.32
CA SER A 65 -14.00 27.85 26.04
C SER A 65 -14.56 28.31 24.67
N GLN A 66 -15.52 29.24 24.65
CA GLN A 66 -15.41 30.71 24.49
C GLN A 66 -15.40 31.24 23.02
N ARG A 67 -16.22 32.29 22.81
CA ARG A 67 -16.41 33.10 21.59
C ARG A 67 -16.90 34.47 22.06
N GLU A 68 -16.39 35.56 21.51
CA GLU A 68 -16.93 36.93 21.63
C GLU A 68 -16.28 37.84 20.52
N PRO A 69 -16.75 39.07 20.25
CA PRO A 69 -17.79 39.28 19.23
C PRO A 69 -17.41 40.24 18.06
N ASP A 70 -18.38 40.54 17.19
CA ASP A 70 -18.30 41.49 16.05
C ASP A 70 -18.17 42.97 16.45
N GLU A 71 -17.53 43.81 15.60
CA GLU A 71 -17.99 45.20 15.43
C GLU A 71 -17.62 45.88 14.08
N SER A 72 -18.59 46.62 13.52
CA SER A 72 -18.54 47.77 12.57
C SER A 72 -17.74 47.77 11.23
N LEU A 73 -18.51 47.61 10.14
CA LEU A 73 -18.57 48.45 8.91
C LEU A 73 -17.60 49.65 8.71
N GLN A 74 -17.03 49.73 7.49
CA GLN A 74 -16.85 51.00 6.73
C GLN A 74 -17.03 50.78 5.21
N MET A 75 -17.11 51.85 4.40
CA MET A 75 -17.74 51.84 3.06
C MET A 75 -16.92 52.52 1.94
N LEU A 76 -16.97 51.92 0.73
CA LEU A 76 -16.76 52.54 -0.60
C LEU A 76 -15.33 53.08 -0.91
N PRO A 77 -15.01 53.47 -2.18
CA PRO A 77 -15.79 53.36 -3.43
C PRO A 77 -15.13 52.50 -4.53
N ALA A 78 -15.81 52.34 -5.66
CA ALA A 78 -15.25 51.80 -6.91
C ALA A 78 -15.06 52.90 -7.98
N PRO A 79 -14.11 52.76 -8.91
CA PRO A 79 -14.07 53.52 -10.16
C PRO A 79 -14.61 52.70 -11.34
N GLY A 80 -15.29 53.36 -12.28
CA GLY A 80 -15.71 52.75 -13.55
C GLY A 80 -15.75 53.76 -14.69
N LEU A 81 -15.18 53.39 -15.84
CA LEU A 81 -15.26 54.03 -17.17
C LEU A 81 -15.12 52.88 -18.19
N ALA A 82 -15.95 52.62 -19.22
CA ALA A 82 -16.87 53.39 -20.08
C ALA A 82 -16.26 53.74 -21.46
N GLY A 83 -16.98 53.37 -22.54
CA GLY A 83 -16.64 53.61 -23.95
C GLY A 83 -16.05 52.38 -24.68
N GLY A 84 -16.49 52.03 -25.90
CA GLY A 84 -17.58 52.60 -26.71
C GLY A 84 -17.89 51.77 -27.96
N LEU A 85 -19.04 52.01 -28.61
CA LEU A 85 -19.48 51.33 -29.84
C LEU A 85 -18.85 51.94 -31.10
N ARG A 86 -18.64 51.11 -32.16
CA ARG A 86 -19.06 51.43 -33.56
C ARG A 86 -18.92 50.28 -34.57
N THR A 87 -20.08 49.83 -35.08
CA THR A 87 -20.43 49.56 -36.50
C THR A 87 -19.35 49.28 -37.56
N GLY A 88 -19.51 48.19 -38.35
CA GLY A 88 -18.88 48.04 -39.67
C GLY A 88 -19.29 46.79 -40.47
N ARG A 89 -20.05 46.96 -41.57
CA ARG A 89 -20.15 46.03 -42.73
C ARG A 89 -19.54 46.75 -43.94
N PRO A 90 -18.79 46.05 -44.82
CA PRO A 90 -19.35 45.42 -46.05
C PRO A 90 -18.73 44.02 -46.29
N GLY A 91 -18.95 43.27 -47.38
CA GLY A 91 -19.86 43.38 -48.55
C GLY A 91 -19.47 42.33 -49.63
N PHE A 92 -20.43 41.85 -50.43
CA PHE A 92 -20.16 40.93 -51.55
C PHE A 92 -19.61 41.65 -52.80
N PRO A 93 -18.94 40.93 -53.70
CA PRO A 93 -19.51 40.77 -55.05
C PRO A 93 -19.45 39.32 -55.59
N SER A 94 -20.00 39.08 -56.80
CA SER A 94 -20.19 37.76 -57.39
C SER A 94 -19.88 37.69 -58.90
N SER A 95 -19.38 36.54 -59.36
CA SER A 95 -19.38 36.04 -60.76
C SER A 95 -18.87 34.58 -60.76
N GLY A 96 -19.07 33.73 -61.78
CA GLY A 96 -19.76 33.88 -63.07
C GLY A 96 -20.17 32.50 -63.65
N ARG A 97 -20.85 32.48 -64.81
CA ARG A 97 -21.48 31.26 -65.41
C ARG A 97 -20.56 30.49 -66.35
N GLY A 98 -20.79 29.18 -66.55
CA GLY A 98 -20.20 28.41 -67.66
C GLY A 98 -20.86 27.03 -67.86
N VAL A 99 -21.24 26.68 -69.10
CA VAL A 99 -21.95 25.42 -69.47
C VAL A 99 -21.45 24.92 -70.83
N ARG A 100 -21.23 23.59 -71.00
CA ARG A 100 -21.44 22.82 -72.25
C ARG A 100 -21.19 21.30 -72.10
N ARG A 101 -21.89 20.51 -72.94
CA ARG A 101 -21.55 19.13 -73.40
C ARG A 101 -21.08 19.21 -74.87
N PRO A 102 -20.37 18.20 -75.40
CA PRO A 102 -20.96 17.12 -76.25
C PRO A 102 -20.79 15.71 -75.61
N GLU A 103 -21.40 14.56 -75.97
CA GLU A 103 -21.80 13.91 -77.25
C GLU A 103 -20.64 13.26 -78.06
N ARG A 104 -20.73 12.06 -78.68
CA ARG A 104 -21.68 10.90 -78.64
C ARG A 104 -21.08 9.69 -79.45
N TRP A 105 -21.81 8.56 -79.56
CA TRP A 105 -21.59 7.37 -80.44
C TRP A 105 -20.49 6.35 -80.05
N GLY A 106 -20.59 5.03 -80.34
CA GLY A 106 -21.76 4.27 -80.83
C GLY A 106 -21.58 2.76 -81.13
N VAL A 107 -22.44 1.92 -80.53
CA VAL A 107 -23.19 0.74 -81.06
C VAL A 107 -22.51 -0.37 -81.92
N THR A 108 -22.56 -1.63 -81.46
CA THR A 108 -23.26 -2.83 -82.06
C THR A 108 -22.94 -4.10 -81.24
N GLY A 109 -23.77 -5.16 -81.11
CA GLY A 109 -25.18 -5.39 -81.47
C GLY A 109 -25.64 -6.86 -81.22
N GLY A 110 -26.95 -7.11 -81.00
CA GLY A 110 -27.57 -8.47 -80.83
C GLY A 110 -27.74 -8.92 -79.36
N ALA A 111 -28.92 -9.20 -78.75
CA ALA A 111 -30.30 -9.54 -79.17
C ALA A 111 -30.54 -11.04 -79.51
N LEU A 112 -31.61 -11.73 -79.06
CA LEU A 112 -32.74 -11.37 -78.16
C LEU A 112 -33.50 -12.64 -77.68
N ARG A 113 -34.56 -12.47 -76.85
CA ARG A 113 -35.61 -13.45 -76.41
C ARG A 113 -35.25 -14.39 -75.24
N THR A 114 -36.15 -14.83 -74.34
CA THR A 114 -37.41 -14.33 -73.68
C THR A 114 -37.90 -15.46 -72.74
N ALA A 115 -38.70 -15.28 -71.69
CA ALA A 115 -39.13 -14.14 -70.83
C ALA A 115 -40.15 -14.70 -69.80
N ALA A 116 -40.45 -14.11 -68.64
CA ALA A 116 -39.72 -13.16 -67.78
C ALA A 116 -40.51 -12.99 -66.46
N GLU A 117 -39.83 -12.77 -65.33
CA GLU A 117 -40.44 -12.34 -64.06
C GLU A 117 -39.56 -11.22 -63.46
N SER A 118 -40.16 -10.14 -62.97
CA SER A 118 -39.48 -8.83 -62.92
C SER A 118 -39.78 -7.98 -61.68
N LEU A 119 -38.75 -7.24 -61.25
CA LEU A 119 -38.84 -5.93 -60.59
C LEU A 119 -39.64 -5.85 -59.27
N ALA A 120 -39.02 -6.38 -58.21
CA ALA A 120 -39.10 -5.80 -56.87
C ALA A 120 -37.69 -5.77 -56.24
N ILE A 121 -37.51 -4.98 -55.17
CA ILE A 121 -36.28 -4.91 -54.36
C ILE A 121 -35.05 -4.30 -55.09
N SER A 122 -35.19 -3.09 -55.64
CA SER A 122 -34.04 -2.22 -55.97
C SER A 122 -34.21 -0.75 -55.54
N GLU A 123 -35.12 -0.46 -54.60
CA GLU A 123 -35.20 0.82 -53.89
C GLU A 123 -35.45 0.59 -52.38
N ARG A 124 -34.37 0.45 -51.60
CA ARG A 124 -34.45 0.49 -50.12
C ARG A 124 -33.19 0.99 -49.41
N ILE A 125 -32.43 1.88 -50.04
CA ILE A 125 -31.37 2.66 -49.39
C ILE A 125 -31.63 4.16 -49.61
N LYS A 126 -32.69 4.65 -48.96
CA LYS A 126 -32.97 6.07 -48.73
C LYS A 126 -33.40 6.19 -47.26
N THR A 127 -32.91 7.20 -46.56
CA THR A 127 -33.23 7.53 -45.15
C THR A 127 -33.20 6.34 -44.18
N PHE A 128 -32.05 6.10 -43.54
CA PHE A 128 -32.08 5.64 -42.15
C PHE A 128 -32.86 6.68 -41.32
N PRO A 129 -33.65 6.27 -40.32
CA PRO A 129 -34.37 7.22 -39.48
C PRO A 129 -33.39 8.07 -38.67
N ASP A 130 -33.78 9.33 -38.42
CA ASP A 130 -33.11 10.16 -37.42
C ASP A 130 -33.06 9.44 -36.07
N TRP A 131 -32.04 9.78 -35.27
CA TRP A 131 -31.82 9.24 -33.94
C TRP A 131 -33.11 9.31 -33.12
N GLN A 132 -33.68 8.14 -32.79
CA GLN A 132 -34.79 8.09 -31.85
C GLN A 132 -34.31 8.65 -30.50
N GLN A 133 -34.83 9.84 -30.17
CA GLN A 133 -34.80 10.36 -28.81
C GLN A 133 -35.39 9.28 -27.88
N GLU A 134 -34.87 9.18 -26.65
CA GLU A 134 -35.47 8.35 -25.62
C GLU A 134 -36.98 8.67 -25.55
N GLN A 135 -37.85 7.67 -25.77
CA GLN A 135 -39.30 7.86 -25.64
C GLN A 135 -39.69 7.97 -24.17
N VAL A 136 -39.32 9.08 -23.55
CA VAL A 136 -39.94 9.57 -22.32
C VAL A 136 -41.39 9.92 -22.69
N GLN A 137 -42.33 9.15 -22.15
CA GLN A 137 -43.77 9.40 -22.23
C GLN A 137 -44.20 10.15 -20.94
N PRO A 138 -44.25 11.50 -20.93
CA PRO A 138 -44.63 12.25 -19.74
C PRO A 138 -46.14 12.22 -19.54
N GLN A 139 -46.62 11.47 -18.54
CA GLN A 139 -48.01 11.56 -18.10
C GLN A 139 -48.16 12.75 -17.13
N HIS A 140 -48.99 13.73 -17.50
CA HIS A 140 -49.30 14.88 -16.64
C HIS A 140 -50.43 14.53 -15.66
N LEU A 141 -50.05 14.08 -14.47
CA LEU A 141 -50.93 13.89 -13.32
C LEU A 141 -50.57 14.90 -12.24
N TRP A 142 -51.28 16.03 -12.19
CA TRP A 142 -51.04 17.06 -11.18
C TRP A 142 -51.16 16.47 -9.75
N PRO A 143 -50.21 16.72 -8.83
CA PRO A 143 -49.11 17.69 -8.90
C PRO A 143 -47.70 17.08 -9.16
N GLN A 144 -47.59 15.88 -9.76
CA GLN A 144 -46.30 15.18 -9.94
C GLN A 144 -45.95 14.91 -11.41
N SER A 145 -44.68 15.09 -11.78
CA SER A 145 -44.17 14.66 -13.08
C SER A 145 -43.58 13.25 -12.96
N GLN A 146 -44.30 12.26 -13.49
CA GLN A 146 -43.85 10.86 -13.54
C GLN A 146 -43.15 10.59 -14.88
N ALA A 147 -41.89 10.17 -14.82
CA ALA A 147 -41.13 9.72 -15.98
C ALA A 147 -40.84 8.22 -15.85
N GLN A 148 -41.19 7.46 -16.90
CA GLN A 148 -40.86 6.04 -17.03
C GLN A 148 -39.64 5.89 -17.92
N PHE A 149 -38.67 5.07 -17.51
CA PHE A 149 -37.46 4.78 -18.28
C PHE A 149 -37.33 3.27 -18.51
N LEU A 150 -37.47 2.85 -19.76
CA LEU A 150 -37.18 1.48 -20.21
C LEU A 150 -35.67 1.29 -20.29
N SER A 151 -35.12 0.18 -19.79
CA SER A 151 -33.66 -0.02 -19.73
C SER A 151 -33.05 -0.63 -21.00
N PHE A 152 -33.58 -0.32 -22.18
CA PHE A 152 -33.04 -0.82 -23.45
C PHE A 152 -31.71 -0.15 -23.81
N GLY A 153 -30.73 -0.94 -24.26
CA GLY A 153 -29.68 -0.49 -25.19
C GLY A 153 -28.58 0.47 -24.68
N GLN A 154 -27.50 -0.11 -24.14
CA GLN A 154 -26.09 0.33 -24.28
C GLN A 154 -25.61 1.74 -23.82
N SER A 155 -26.42 2.81 -23.78
CA SER A 155 -25.91 4.18 -23.60
C SER A 155 -26.68 5.07 -22.60
N LEU A 156 -26.58 4.75 -21.31
CA LEU A 156 -26.56 5.80 -20.28
C LEU A 156 -25.10 6.21 -20.02
N PRO A 157 -24.76 7.51 -20.01
CA PRO A 157 -23.41 7.96 -19.69
C PRO A 157 -22.93 7.43 -18.32
N ARG A 158 -21.64 7.06 -18.23
CA ARG A 158 -20.98 6.66 -16.96
C ARG A 158 -20.98 7.76 -15.88
N GLU A 159 -21.45 8.97 -16.22
CA GLU A 159 -21.67 10.11 -15.33
C GLU A 159 -22.96 9.97 -14.48
N ASN A 160 -23.90 9.09 -14.84
CA ASN A 160 -25.03 8.73 -13.96
C ASN A 160 -24.56 7.75 -12.85
N ARG A 161 -23.67 8.27 -11.99
CA ARG A 161 -23.20 7.61 -10.76
C ARG A 161 -24.18 7.78 -9.60
N TYR A 162 -25.11 8.74 -9.70
CA TYR A 162 -25.91 9.24 -8.58
C TYR A 162 -27.41 8.87 -8.63
N GLY A 163 -27.85 8.09 -9.63
CA GLY A 163 -29.26 7.77 -9.84
C GLY A 163 -30.09 8.97 -10.30
N GLN A 164 -29.47 9.92 -11.00
CA GLN A 164 -30.06 11.20 -11.42
C GLN A 164 -29.94 11.34 -12.94
N PHE A 165 -31.05 11.75 -13.55
CA PHE A 165 -31.23 11.88 -14.99
C PHE A 165 -31.56 13.34 -15.31
N TYR A 166 -31.00 13.84 -16.42
CA TYR A 166 -31.20 15.21 -16.89
C TYR A 166 -31.89 15.13 -18.26
N ALA A 167 -33.17 15.48 -18.31
CA ALA A 167 -33.99 15.38 -19.52
C ALA A 167 -34.92 16.60 -19.63
N GLN A 168 -35.02 17.19 -20.82
CA GLN A 168 -35.89 18.35 -21.12
C GLN A 168 -35.79 19.50 -20.08
N GLY A 169 -34.58 19.80 -19.60
CA GLY A 169 -34.36 20.85 -18.60
C GLY A 169 -34.89 20.53 -17.19
N ARG A 170 -35.12 19.25 -16.86
CA ARG A 170 -35.46 18.78 -15.51
C ARG A 170 -34.38 17.86 -14.95
N ARG A 171 -34.11 17.98 -13.64
CA ARG A 171 -33.33 17.04 -12.84
C ARG A 171 -34.28 16.04 -12.18
N VAL A 172 -34.27 14.78 -12.62
CA VAL A 172 -35.19 13.74 -12.14
C VAL A 172 -34.38 12.62 -11.46
N ARG A 173 -34.83 12.13 -10.30
CA ARG A 173 -34.14 11.09 -9.52
C ARG A 173 -34.90 9.77 -9.60
N VAL A 174 -34.24 8.68 -9.98
CA VAL A 174 -34.84 7.33 -9.91
C VAL A 174 -35.00 6.94 -8.45
N ASP A 175 -36.23 6.63 -8.08
CA ASP A 175 -36.61 6.33 -6.69
C ASP A 175 -37.67 5.22 -6.56
N GLN A 176 -38.04 4.59 -7.68
CA GLN A 176 -38.98 3.47 -7.74
C GLN A 176 -38.53 2.43 -8.77
N VAL A 177 -38.65 1.15 -8.41
CA VAL A 177 -38.45 -0.02 -9.29
C VAL A 177 -39.77 -0.78 -9.38
N ASP A 178 -40.22 -1.21 -10.56
CA ASP A 178 -41.51 -1.91 -10.67
C ASP A 178 -41.46 -3.31 -10.02
N PRO A 179 -42.26 -3.60 -8.97
CA PRO A 179 -42.17 -4.87 -8.24
C PRO A 179 -42.80 -6.06 -8.98
N THR A 180 -43.54 -5.83 -10.08
CA THR A 180 -44.17 -6.88 -10.89
C THR A 180 -43.24 -7.40 -11.98
N LEU A 181 -42.50 -6.48 -12.61
CA LEU A 181 -41.52 -6.77 -13.67
C LEU A 181 -40.15 -7.17 -13.11
N ASN A 182 -39.68 -6.50 -12.05
CA ASN A 182 -38.36 -6.67 -11.47
C ASN A 182 -38.43 -7.62 -10.26
N LYS A 183 -38.75 -8.90 -10.51
CA LYS A 183 -38.97 -9.92 -9.46
C LYS A 183 -37.68 -10.25 -8.70
N PRO A 184 -37.71 -10.38 -7.35
CA PRO A 184 -36.55 -10.84 -6.59
C PRO A 184 -36.17 -12.30 -6.89
N GLU A 185 -34.87 -12.52 -7.01
CA GLU A 185 -34.21 -13.82 -7.16
C GLU A 185 -33.23 -14.01 -6.00
N THR A 186 -33.10 -15.23 -5.48
CA THR A 186 -32.08 -15.54 -4.47
C THR A 186 -30.84 -16.11 -5.15
N TRP A 187 -29.67 -15.57 -4.81
CA TRP A 187 -28.37 -15.87 -5.41
C TRP A 187 -27.36 -16.30 -4.35
N ARG A 188 -26.38 -17.13 -4.73
CA ARG A 188 -25.21 -17.49 -3.89
C ARG A 188 -23.92 -17.05 -4.59
N PHE A 189 -23.05 -16.39 -3.84
CA PHE A 189 -21.75 -15.89 -4.30
C PHE A 189 -20.60 -16.76 -3.81
N CYS A 190 -19.45 -16.68 -4.48
CA CYS A 190 -18.17 -17.15 -3.93
C CYS A 190 -17.44 -15.98 -3.23
N PRO A 191 -16.88 -16.19 -2.02
CA PRO A 191 -16.08 -15.17 -1.36
C PRO A 191 -14.71 -14.95 -2.03
N ALA A 192 -14.19 -15.93 -2.80
CA ALA A 192 -12.84 -15.89 -3.37
C ALA A 192 -12.76 -15.48 -4.86
N CYS A 193 -13.69 -15.96 -5.71
CA CYS A 193 -13.71 -15.70 -7.16
C CYS A 193 -15.06 -15.14 -7.64
N SER A 194 -15.14 -14.64 -8.88
CA SER A 194 -16.36 -14.04 -9.45
C SER A 194 -17.53 -15.00 -9.71
N PHE A 195 -17.49 -16.26 -9.27
CA PHE A 195 -18.60 -17.21 -9.46
C PHE A 195 -19.82 -16.83 -8.61
N ALA A 196 -20.99 -16.79 -9.25
CA ALA A 196 -22.28 -16.60 -8.59
C ALA A 196 -23.42 -17.23 -9.42
N CYS A 197 -24.35 -17.92 -8.75
CA CYS A 197 -25.46 -18.64 -9.36
C CYS A 197 -26.79 -18.40 -8.61
N LYS A 198 -27.92 -18.71 -9.27
CA LYS A 198 -29.28 -18.58 -8.70
C LYS A 198 -29.65 -19.80 -7.86
N SER A 199 -30.68 -19.67 -7.03
CA SER A 199 -31.31 -20.77 -6.31
C SER A 199 -32.03 -21.80 -7.21
N THR A 200 -32.03 -21.59 -8.53
CA THR A 200 -32.52 -22.54 -9.55
C THR A 200 -31.43 -23.46 -10.08
N ASP A 201 -30.16 -23.20 -9.76
CA ASP A 201 -29.01 -23.79 -10.43
C ASP A 201 -28.37 -24.85 -9.51
N ASP A 202 -28.04 -26.03 -10.01
CA ASP A 202 -27.51 -27.16 -9.21
C ASP A 202 -26.26 -26.80 -8.37
N ALA A 203 -25.50 -25.79 -8.80
CA ALA A 203 -24.36 -25.26 -8.08
C ALA A 203 -24.72 -24.67 -6.70
N PHE A 204 -25.93 -24.11 -6.53
CA PHE A 204 -26.36 -23.35 -5.34
C PHE A 204 -26.35 -24.15 -4.04
N HIS A 205 -26.46 -25.48 -4.14
CA HIS A 205 -26.47 -26.41 -3.01
C HIS A 205 -25.11 -27.14 -2.79
N ARG A 206 -24.08 -26.83 -3.58
CA ARG A 206 -22.73 -27.37 -3.38
C ARG A 206 -22.09 -26.81 -2.11
N ARG A 207 -21.27 -27.62 -1.44
CA ARG A 207 -20.50 -27.23 -0.25
C ARG A 207 -19.25 -26.40 -0.57
N GLU A 208 -18.80 -26.45 -1.83
CA GLU A 208 -17.59 -25.80 -2.31
C GLU A 208 -17.89 -25.08 -3.63
N CYS A 209 -17.17 -23.99 -3.90
CA CYS A 209 -17.33 -23.25 -5.14
C CYS A 209 -16.91 -24.11 -6.36
N PRO A 210 -17.79 -24.36 -7.34
CA PRO A 210 -17.48 -25.21 -8.49
C PRO A 210 -16.42 -24.65 -9.46
N ARG A 211 -15.94 -23.41 -9.24
CA ARG A 211 -14.89 -22.76 -10.05
C ARG A 211 -13.54 -22.65 -9.34
N CYS A 212 -13.48 -22.72 -8.00
CA CYS A 212 -12.22 -22.55 -7.26
C CYS A 212 -12.09 -23.36 -5.95
N GLY A 213 -12.97 -24.33 -5.69
CA GLY A 213 -12.90 -25.23 -4.54
C GLY A 213 -13.16 -24.60 -3.16
N ASN A 214 -13.22 -23.26 -3.05
CA ASN A 214 -13.37 -22.59 -1.76
C ASN A 214 -14.66 -23.03 -1.02
N SER A 215 -14.49 -23.51 0.22
CA SER A 215 -15.53 -24.11 1.06
C SER A 215 -16.44 -23.10 1.77
N SER A 216 -15.97 -21.88 2.06
CA SER A 216 -16.79 -20.77 2.55
C SER A 216 -17.88 -20.32 1.56
N TYR A 217 -17.90 -20.88 0.34
CA TYR A 217 -19.05 -20.84 -0.56
C TYR A 217 -20.34 -21.39 0.08
N ALA A 218 -20.26 -22.37 0.99
CA ALA A 218 -21.40 -22.97 1.68
C ALA A 218 -22.14 -21.99 2.61
N ASP A 219 -21.46 -20.96 3.13
CA ASP A 219 -21.96 -20.11 4.20
C ASP A 219 -23.28 -19.43 3.84
N TRP A 220 -24.20 -19.34 4.81
CA TRP A 220 -25.42 -18.53 4.65
C TRP A 220 -25.10 -17.04 4.44
N GLY A 221 -23.93 -16.59 4.90
CA GLY A 221 -23.36 -15.27 4.60
C GLY A 221 -23.15 -15.00 3.10
N GLN A 222 -23.08 -16.03 2.26
CA GLN A 222 -22.93 -15.91 0.79
C GLN A 222 -24.25 -15.85 0.01
N VAL A 223 -25.39 -16.09 0.68
CA VAL A 223 -26.71 -16.00 0.05
C VAL A 223 -27.22 -14.55 0.09
N LYS A 224 -27.79 -14.05 -1.01
CA LYS A 224 -28.30 -12.67 -1.16
C LYS A 224 -29.56 -12.63 -2.03
N ASP A 225 -30.50 -11.74 -1.69
CA ASP A 225 -31.63 -11.40 -2.56
C ASP A 225 -31.17 -10.33 -3.59
N MET A 226 -31.43 -10.59 -4.87
CA MET A 226 -31.09 -9.70 -5.98
C MET A 226 -32.32 -9.41 -6.85
N VAL A 227 -32.27 -8.32 -7.60
CA VAL A 227 -33.25 -7.98 -8.64
C VAL A 227 -32.54 -7.59 -9.94
N LYS A 228 -32.97 -8.20 -11.05
CA LYS A 228 -32.57 -7.79 -12.40
C LYS A 228 -33.31 -6.49 -12.75
N LEU A 229 -32.58 -5.43 -13.12
CA LEU A 229 -33.18 -4.14 -13.47
C LEU A 229 -33.62 -4.10 -14.93
N THR A 230 -34.93 -4.20 -15.16
CA THR A 230 -35.61 -4.17 -16.46
C THR A 230 -36.37 -2.85 -16.71
N GLN A 231 -36.95 -2.26 -15.66
CA GLN A 231 -37.62 -0.95 -15.76
C GLN A 231 -37.55 -0.20 -14.43
N VAL A 232 -37.28 1.11 -14.52
CA VAL A 232 -37.24 2.03 -13.37
C VAL A 232 -38.16 3.22 -13.61
N GLN A 233 -38.65 3.81 -12.53
CA GLN A 233 -39.47 5.02 -12.54
C GLN A 233 -38.85 6.09 -11.65
N ALA A 234 -39.05 7.34 -12.06
CA ALA A 234 -38.55 8.51 -11.35
C ALA A 234 -39.74 9.44 -11.04
N THR A 235 -39.99 9.68 -9.75
CA THR A 235 -41.12 10.50 -9.29
C THR A 235 -40.60 11.71 -8.54
N THR A 236 -40.50 12.85 -9.24
CA THR A 236 -40.01 14.11 -8.68
C THR A 236 -41.14 15.15 -8.73
N GLU A 237 -41.28 15.96 -7.69
CA GLU A 237 -42.23 17.08 -7.65
C GLU A 237 -41.81 18.14 -8.69
N ASP A 238 -42.73 18.66 -9.53
CA ASP A 238 -42.32 19.53 -10.66
C ASP A 238 -41.54 20.76 -10.18
N ALA A 239 -41.94 21.36 -9.06
CA ALA A 239 -41.24 22.48 -8.41
C ALA A 239 -39.80 22.16 -7.99
N ARG A 240 -39.48 20.91 -7.65
CA ARG A 240 -38.10 20.46 -7.32
C ARG A 240 -37.33 19.91 -8.52
N SER A 241 -38.01 19.73 -9.66
CA SER A 241 -37.42 19.22 -10.91
C SER A 241 -36.83 20.32 -11.79
N ARG A 242 -37.38 21.55 -11.69
CA ARG A 242 -36.93 22.74 -12.41
C ARG A 242 -35.58 23.25 -11.88
N PHE A 243 -34.81 23.92 -12.73
CA PHE A 243 -33.61 24.62 -12.31
C PHE A 243 -33.97 25.88 -11.50
N GLY A 244 -33.38 26.04 -10.31
CA GLY A 244 -33.05 27.36 -9.76
C GLY A 244 -31.65 27.75 -10.23
N ASP A 245 -31.33 29.05 -10.17
CA ASP A 245 -30.01 29.59 -10.57
C ASP A 245 -28.95 29.44 -9.44
N ASP A 246 -29.16 28.43 -8.58
CA ASP A 246 -28.40 28.20 -7.36
C ASP A 246 -27.11 27.43 -7.65
N ARG A 247 -25.99 27.97 -7.16
CA ARG A 247 -24.65 27.44 -7.42
C ARG A 247 -24.44 26.07 -6.78
N ASP A 248 -24.38 25.07 -7.65
CA ASP A 248 -23.45 23.94 -7.56
C ASP A 248 -23.53 23.02 -6.32
N GLU A 249 -24.73 22.83 -5.74
CA GLU A 249 -25.01 21.70 -4.83
C GLU A 249 -25.00 20.34 -5.58
N ARG A 250 -23.83 19.96 -6.10
CA ARG A 250 -23.51 18.59 -6.48
C ARG A 250 -23.17 17.84 -5.20
N ASN A 251 -24.19 17.30 -4.53
CA ASN A 251 -24.00 16.39 -3.39
C ASN A 251 -24.06 14.92 -3.88
N PRO A 252 -22.91 14.28 -4.19
CA PRO A 252 -22.86 12.97 -4.86
C PRO A 252 -23.27 11.82 -3.93
N LEU A 253 -24.37 11.13 -4.28
CA LEU A 253 -24.71 9.84 -3.68
C LEU A 253 -23.83 8.74 -4.28
N PHE A 254 -22.75 8.38 -3.59
CA PHE A 254 -21.82 7.33 -4.01
C PHE A 254 -22.40 5.92 -3.76
N PHE A 255 -22.95 5.32 -4.81
CA PHE A 255 -23.33 3.90 -4.81
C PHE A 255 -22.12 3.00 -5.14
N HIS A 256 -21.96 1.90 -4.39
CA HIS A 256 -20.95 0.89 -4.67
C HIS A 256 -21.39 0.01 -5.84
N ARG A 257 -20.61 0.00 -6.93
CA ARG A 257 -20.85 -0.81 -8.13
C ARG A 257 -19.65 -1.68 -8.42
N GLU A 258 -19.90 -2.94 -8.73
CA GLU A 258 -18.89 -3.92 -9.14
C GLU A 258 -19.29 -4.58 -10.45
N LEU A 259 -18.29 -4.97 -11.25
CA LEU A 259 -18.47 -5.76 -12.46
C LEU A 259 -17.88 -7.15 -12.22
N LEU A 260 -18.74 -8.15 -12.01
CA LEU A 260 -18.30 -9.54 -11.97
C LEU A 260 -18.19 -10.08 -13.40
N ILE A 261 -17.03 -10.68 -13.70
CA ILE A 261 -16.75 -11.30 -15.00
C ILE A 261 -16.79 -12.82 -14.81
N LEU A 262 -17.74 -13.45 -15.49
CA LEU A 262 -17.99 -14.90 -15.44
C LEU A 262 -17.67 -15.49 -16.83
N PRO A 263 -16.39 -15.81 -17.12
CA PRO A 263 -16.03 -16.55 -18.31
C PRO A 263 -16.61 -17.96 -18.29
N ASP A 264 -17.13 -18.42 -19.42
CA ASP A 264 -17.46 -19.81 -19.63
C ASP A 264 -16.21 -20.52 -20.19
N HIS A 265 -15.44 -21.16 -19.31
CA HIS A 265 -14.22 -21.88 -19.70
C HIS A 265 -14.49 -23.10 -20.61
N GLN A 266 -15.75 -23.54 -20.78
CA GLN A 266 -16.13 -24.55 -21.78
C GLN A 266 -16.24 -23.95 -23.19
N ARG A 267 -16.30 -22.61 -23.32
CA ARG A 267 -16.31 -21.85 -24.58
C ARG A 267 -14.96 -21.19 -24.87
N ARG A 268 -13.88 -21.79 -24.37
CA ARG A 268 -12.49 -21.45 -24.70
C ARG A 268 -12.15 -22.07 -26.06
N GLU A 269 -11.96 -21.24 -27.08
CA GLU A 269 -11.63 -21.74 -28.43
C GLU A 269 -10.15 -21.60 -28.76
N ILE A 270 -9.50 -20.51 -28.34
CA ILE A 270 -8.10 -20.19 -28.68
C ILE A 270 -7.40 -19.66 -27.43
N THR A 271 -6.28 -20.27 -27.07
CA THR A 271 -5.35 -19.78 -26.03
C THR A 271 -3.98 -19.62 -26.65
N LEU A 272 -3.36 -18.45 -26.47
CA LEU A 272 -1.97 -18.16 -26.81
C LEU A 272 -1.24 -17.76 -25.53
N ALA A 273 -0.07 -18.34 -25.26
CA ALA A 273 0.73 -18.03 -24.07
C ALA A 273 2.22 -18.19 -24.36
N MET A 274 3.05 -17.41 -23.67
CA MET A 274 4.50 -17.63 -23.66
C MET A 274 4.85 -18.70 -22.63
N ASP A 275 5.70 -19.65 -23.02
CA ASP A 275 6.20 -20.70 -22.15
C ASP A 275 7.53 -20.23 -21.51
N GLY A 276 7.44 -19.71 -20.27
CA GLY A 276 8.58 -19.18 -19.53
C GLY A 276 8.17 -18.37 -18.30
N GLU A 277 8.79 -18.67 -17.15
CA GLU A 277 8.44 -18.07 -15.85
C GLU A 277 8.80 -16.58 -15.75
N ASP A 278 9.82 -16.12 -16.49
CA ASP A 278 10.31 -14.73 -16.44
C ASP A 278 9.36 -13.69 -17.04
N PHE A 279 8.51 -14.09 -18.00
CA PHE A 279 7.65 -13.16 -18.76
C PHE A 279 6.29 -13.78 -19.14
N PRO A 280 5.38 -14.01 -18.17
CA PRO A 280 4.09 -14.65 -18.40
C PRO A 280 3.07 -13.74 -19.12
N PHE A 281 3.23 -13.58 -20.43
CA PHE A 281 2.24 -12.95 -21.32
C PHE A 281 1.37 -14.01 -22.03
N GLY A 282 0.09 -13.68 -22.26
CA GLY A 282 -0.81 -14.51 -23.05
C GLY A 282 -2.13 -13.83 -23.39
N ALA A 283 -2.84 -14.38 -24.38
CA ALA A 283 -4.14 -13.93 -24.86
C ALA A 283 -5.07 -15.14 -25.09
N GLU A 284 -6.27 -15.12 -24.51
CA GLU A 284 -7.23 -16.21 -24.61
C GLU A 284 -8.62 -15.71 -25.02
N TYR A 285 -9.16 -16.30 -26.08
CA TYR A 285 -10.49 -15.99 -26.60
C TYR A 285 -11.56 -16.94 -26.07
N LEU A 286 -12.64 -16.33 -25.62
CA LEU A 286 -13.80 -16.96 -25.02
C LEU A 286 -15.04 -16.49 -25.80
N SER A 287 -15.72 -17.39 -26.52
CA SER A 287 -16.96 -17.06 -27.26
C SER A 287 -18.20 -16.94 -26.36
N GLY A 288 -18.03 -17.09 -25.05
CA GLY A 288 -19.03 -16.70 -24.06
C GLY A 288 -18.41 -16.24 -22.74
N VAL A 289 -18.59 -14.96 -22.42
CA VAL A 289 -18.33 -14.39 -21.10
C VAL A 289 -19.58 -13.63 -20.65
N THR A 290 -20.04 -13.87 -19.43
CA THR A 290 -21.15 -13.13 -18.82
C THR A 290 -20.61 -12.01 -17.93
N PHE A 291 -21.02 -10.80 -18.26
CA PHE A 291 -20.64 -9.57 -17.57
C PHE A 291 -21.81 -9.13 -16.69
N ARG A 292 -21.66 -9.25 -15.36
CA ARG A 292 -22.72 -8.91 -14.39
C ARG A 292 -22.34 -7.68 -13.58
N GLU A 293 -22.92 -6.54 -13.93
CA GLU A 293 -22.80 -5.31 -13.12
C GLU A 293 -23.79 -5.37 -11.96
N ILE A 294 -23.28 -5.23 -10.73
CA ILE A 294 -24.07 -5.24 -9.49
C ILE A 294 -23.92 -3.89 -8.80
N ASN A 295 -25.06 -3.28 -8.45
CA ASN A 295 -25.15 -2.14 -7.55
C ASN A 295 -25.53 -2.65 -6.14
N PHE A 296 -24.61 -2.48 -5.20
CA PHE A 296 -24.71 -2.91 -3.81
C PHE A 296 -25.34 -1.87 -2.87
N GLY A 297 -25.74 -0.71 -3.39
CA GLY A 297 -26.29 0.40 -2.59
C GLY A 297 -25.22 1.33 -2.03
N GLU A 298 -25.56 2.05 -0.98
CA GLU A 298 -24.68 3.05 -0.34
C GLU A 298 -23.64 2.37 0.57
N ASN A 299 -22.42 2.93 0.60
CA ASN A 299 -21.36 2.53 1.54
C ASN A 299 -21.73 2.92 2.98
N ILE A 300 -21.34 2.08 3.94
CA ILE A 300 -21.52 2.33 5.38
C ILE A 300 -20.22 2.10 6.15
N GLY A 301 -19.80 3.08 6.97
CA GLY A 301 -18.60 2.96 7.80
C GLY A 301 -18.76 1.94 8.94
N LEU A 302 -19.99 1.81 9.45
CA LEU A 302 -20.39 0.88 10.51
C LEU A 302 -21.52 -0.03 9.97
N GLY A 303 -21.30 -1.35 10.01
CA GLY A 303 -22.22 -2.35 9.48
C GLY A 303 -21.54 -3.68 9.20
N GLY A 304 -22.34 -4.69 8.87
CA GLY A 304 -21.83 -6.01 8.47
C GLY A 304 -21.08 -5.97 7.13
N SER A 305 -20.04 -6.79 7.00
CA SER A 305 -19.28 -6.96 5.78
C SER A 305 -19.81 -8.10 4.91
N HIS A 306 -19.52 -8.03 3.61
CA HIS A 306 -19.84 -9.06 2.62
C HIS A 306 -18.59 -9.39 1.80
N ALA A 307 -18.02 -10.58 2.03
CA ALA A 307 -16.91 -11.10 1.22
C ALA A 307 -17.48 -11.66 -0.10
N ILE A 308 -17.18 -11.01 -1.22
CA ILE A 308 -17.63 -11.39 -2.57
C ILE A 308 -16.44 -11.25 -3.53
N ALA A 309 -16.12 -12.33 -4.26
CA ALA A 309 -15.10 -12.36 -5.31
C ALA A 309 -13.71 -11.81 -4.92
N GLY A 310 -13.30 -11.97 -3.66
CA GLY A 310 -12.04 -11.49 -3.07
C GLY A 310 -12.15 -10.14 -2.37
N LYS A 311 -13.30 -9.45 -2.43
CA LYS A 311 -13.50 -8.11 -1.88
C LYS A 311 -14.42 -8.14 -0.66
N THR A 312 -14.04 -7.40 0.39
CA THR A 312 -14.82 -7.27 1.63
C THR A 312 -15.62 -5.97 1.62
N LEU A 313 -16.88 -6.03 1.18
CA LEU A 313 -17.72 -4.86 0.95
C LEU A 313 -18.51 -4.47 2.22
N LYS A 314 -18.57 -3.18 2.57
CA LYS A 314 -19.39 -2.63 3.66
C LYS A 314 -20.53 -1.78 3.10
N VAL A 315 -21.64 -2.44 2.77
CA VAL A 315 -22.70 -1.91 1.90
C VAL A 315 -24.09 -2.16 2.47
N LYS A 316 -25.00 -1.20 2.28
CA LYS A 316 -26.35 -1.21 2.89
C LYS A 316 -27.41 -1.96 2.10
N GLY A 317 -27.17 -2.21 0.80
CA GLY A 317 -28.21 -2.65 -0.14
C GLY A 317 -29.33 -1.60 -0.33
N PHE A 318 -30.35 -1.96 -1.09
CA PHE A 318 -31.56 -1.16 -1.24
C PHE A 318 -32.67 -1.67 -0.32
N VAL A 319 -33.47 -0.73 0.19
CA VAL A 319 -34.69 -1.01 0.96
C VAL A 319 -35.90 -0.58 0.15
N LEU A 320 -36.75 -1.52 -0.25
CA LEU A 320 -37.92 -1.27 -1.12
C LEU A 320 -39.23 -1.67 -0.43
N CYS A 321 -40.32 -0.93 -0.69
CA CYS A 321 -41.67 -1.37 -0.33
C CYS A 321 -42.12 -2.52 -1.25
N ARG A 322 -42.58 -3.66 -0.70
CA ARG A 322 -43.06 -4.80 -1.50
C ARG A 322 -44.31 -4.53 -2.34
N SER A 323 -45.08 -3.48 -2.02
CA SER A 323 -46.33 -3.17 -2.74
C SER A 323 -46.17 -2.18 -3.89
N CYS A 324 -45.22 -1.24 -3.81
CA CYS A 324 -45.07 -0.16 -4.79
C CYS A 324 -43.63 0.05 -5.28
N GLY A 325 -42.65 -0.67 -4.74
CA GLY A 325 -41.26 -0.64 -5.21
C GLY A 325 -40.49 0.66 -5.02
N LYS A 326 -41.05 1.63 -4.29
CA LYS A 326 -40.36 2.86 -3.86
C LYS A 326 -39.19 2.56 -2.92
N VAL A 327 -38.09 3.29 -3.11
CA VAL A 327 -36.88 3.25 -2.26
C VAL A 327 -37.14 4.01 -0.95
N GLN A 328 -36.92 3.35 0.18
CA GLN A 328 -37.04 3.94 1.52
C GLN A 328 -35.76 4.69 1.90
N ARG A 329 -35.89 5.88 2.50
CA ARG A 329 -34.75 6.77 2.80
C ARG A 329 -34.88 7.41 4.20
N GLY A 330 -34.92 6.58 5.23
CA GLY A 330 -35.17 7.01 6.61
C GLY A 330 -36.66 7.10 6.91
N SER A 331 -37.37 8.02 6.27
CA SER A 331 -38.83 8.08 6.33
C SER A 331 -39.50 7.07 5.37
N PRO A 332 -40.74 6.62 5.67
CA PRO A 332 -41.56 5.86 4.74
C PRO A 332 -41.84 6.64 3.45
N ASN A 333 -41.61 6.01 2.30
CA ASN A 333 -41.75 6.62 0.98
C ASN A 333 -42.57 5.70 0.07
N HIS A 334 -43.74 6.18 -0.38
CA HIS A 334 -44.72 5.38 -1.11
C HIS A 334 -45.29 6.16 -2.30
N THR A 335 -45.80 5.43 -3.30
CA THR A 335 -46.55 6.04 -4.41
C THR A 335 -47.98 6.39 -3.97
N TRP A 336 -48.64 7.29 -4.71
CA TRP A 336 -50.00 7.72 -4.36
C TRP A 336 -51.00 6.56 -4.26
N GLY A 337 -50.89 5.54 -5.13
CA GLY A 337 -51.71 4.33 -5.13
C GLY A 337 -51.20 3.17 -4.25
N CYS A 338 -50.24 3.41 -3.36
CA CYS A 338 -49.73 2.37 -2.46
C CYS A 338 -50.68 2.16 -1.28
N ARG A 339 -51.13 0.92 -1.03
CA ARG A 339 -51.96 0.56 0.12
C ARG A 339 -51.33 0.86 1.50
N TYR A 340 -50.02 1.08 1.54
CA TYR A 340 -49.26 1.41 2.75
C TYR A 340 -48.94 2.90 2.88
N ARG A 341 -49.43 3.76 1.97
CA ARG A 341 -49.20 5.22 2.02
C ARG A 341 -49.73 5.82 3.33
N ASP A 342 -50.94 5.43 3.70
CA ASP A 342 -51.67 5.97 4.86
C ASP A 342 -51.52 5.09 6.13
N GLN A 343 -50.85 3.94 5.98
CA GLN A 343 -50.49 2.98 7.04
C GLN A 343 -49.04 2.51 6.82
N PRO A 344 -48.04 3.38 7.07
CA PRO A 344 -46.65 3.11 6.72
C PRO A 344 -45.99 2.05 7.61
N ASP A 345 -46.43 1.88 8.86
CA ASP A 345 -45.84 0.90 9.79
C ASP A 345 -46.19 -0.55 9.39
N ASP A 346 -47.30 -0.76 8.68
CA ASP A 346 -47.67 -2.03 8.06
C ASP A 346 -46.89 -2.34 6.76
N ALA A 347 -46.06 -1.40 6.28
CA ALA A 347 -45.36 -1.53 5.01
C ALA A 347 -44.35 -2.68 5.03
N ARG A 348 -44.71 -3.81 4.41
CA ARG A 348 -43.79 -4.94 4.25
C ARG A 348 -42.62 -4.54 3.34
N LEU A 349 -41.46 -4.27 3.93
CA LEU A 349 -40.24 -3.91 3.20
C LEU A 349 -39.44 -5.14 2.73
N ARG A 350 -38.60 -4.96 1.72
CA ARG A 350 -37.42 -5.79 1.40
C ARG A 350 -36.19 -5.02 1.89
N HIS A 351 -35.25 -5.70 2.54
CA HIS A 351 -33.97 -5.13 2.98
C HIS A 351 -32.82 -5.86 2.26
N LEU A 352 -31.63 -5.25 2.22
CA LEU A 352 -30.41 -5.83 1.63
C LEU A 352 -30.59 -6.32 0.19
N LEU A 353 -31.50 -5.69 -0.57
CA LEU A 353 -31.75 -6.05 -1.96
C LEU A 353 -30.62 -5.46 -2.83
N PHE A 354 -29.91 -6.30 -3.57
CA PHE A 354 -28.95 -5.83 -4.57
C PHE A 354 -29.60 -5.75 -5.95
N MET A 355 -29.14 -4.80 -6.77
CA MET A 355 -29.70 -4.58 -8.11
C MET A 355 -28.64 -4.92 -9.15
N TYR A 356 -28.98 -5.67 -10.19
CA TYR A 356 -28.01 -6.07 -11.20
C TYR A 356 -28.51 -5.90 -12.64
N ARG A 357 -27.53 -5.85 -13.54
CA ARG A 357 -27.68 -6.01 -14.99
C ARG A 357 -26.67 -7.05 -15.44
N GLU A 358 -27.02 -7.83 -16.46
CA GLU A 358 -26.08 -8.76 -17.07
C GLU A 358 -26.28 -8.80 -18.58
N PHE A 359 -25.17 -9.01 -19.29
CA PHE A 359 -25.14 -9.32 -20.71
C PHE A 359 -24.07 -10.37 -20.96
N SER A 360 -24.16 -11.06 -22.10
CA SER A 360 -23.20 -12.07 -22.52
C SER A 360 -22.64 -11.70 -23.88
N SER A 361 -21.32 -11.83 -24.03
CA SER A 361 -20.58 -11.44 -25.22
C SER A 361 -19.31 -12.28 -25.37
N GLU A 362 -18.65 -12.16 -26.51
CA GLU A 362 -17.29 -12.66 -26.69
C GLU A 362 -16.26 -11.77 -25.97
N ALA A 363 -15.11 -12.34 -25.59
CA ALA A 363 -14.00 -11.58 -25.03
C ALA A 363 -12.64 -12.23 -25.35
N VAL A 364 -11.60 -11.41 -25.47
CA VAL A 364 -10.20 -11.83 -25.27
C VAL A 364 -9.78 -11.40 -23.87
N ARG A 365 -9.21 -12.33 -23.08
CA ARG A 365 -8.54 -12.00 -21.82
C ARG A 365 -7.03 -12.10 -21.97
N PHE A 366 -6.32 -11.10 -21.45
CA PHE A 366 -4.87 -11.01 -21.46
C PHE A 366 -4.28 -11.31 -20.08
N LEU A 367 -3.21 -12.11 -20.08
CA LEU A 367 -2.25 -12.24 -18.99
C LEU A 367 -1.12 -11.24 -19.23
N LEU A 368 -0.76 -10.43 -18.23
CA LEU A 368 0.26 -9.38 -18.37
C LEU A 368 1.44 -9.66 -17.42
N PRO A 369 2.70 -9.63 -17.93
CA PRO A 369 3.81 -10.41 -17.36
C PRO A 369 4.48 -9.84 -16.11
N SER A 370 4.32 -8.55 -15.82
CA SER A 370 5.00 -7.90 -14.68
C SER A 370 4.16 -6.80 -14.06
N ALA A 371 4.49 -6.40 -12.82
CA ALA A 371 3.82 -5.27 -12.15
C ALA A 371 3.99 -3.93 -12.91
N ASN A 372 4.92 -3.83 -13.85
CA ASN A 372 5.08 -2.69 -14.75
C ASN A 372 3.83 -2.46 -15.64
N PHE A 373 3.00 -3.49 -15.83
CA PHE A 373 1.69 -3.43 -16.48
C PHE A 373 0.53 -3.14 -15.51
N TRP A 374 0.76 -3.24 -14.20
CA TRP A 374 -0.25 -3.13 -13.15
C TRP A 374 -0.07 -1.90 -12.24
N ASP A 375 1.06 -1.19 -12.36
CA ASP A 375 1.33 0.06 -11.63
C ASP A 375 0.35 1.20 -12.01
N GLU A 376 0.46 2.32 -11.30
CA GLU A 376 -0.48 3.43 -11.45
C GLU A 376 -0.61 3.92 -12.89
N SER A 377 0.50 3.96 -13.64
CA SER A 377 0.54 4.39 -15.03
C SER A 377 0.51 3.25 -16.05
N GLY A 378 0.96 2.06 -15.64
CA GLY A 378 1.16 0.90 -16.51
C GLY A 378 -0.11 0.45 -17.22
N LEU A 379 -1.16 0.12 -16.47
CA LEU A 379 -2.42 -0.37 -17.06
C LEU A 379 -3.12 0.72 -17.92
N PRO A 380 -3.22 1.99 -17.47
CA PRO A 380 -3.69 3.07 -18.35
C PRO A 380 -2.88 3.20 -19.64
N SER A 381 -1.57 3.04 -19.60
CA SER A 381 -0.72 3.18 -20.79
C SER A 381 -0.94 2.02 -21.77
N PHE A 382 -0.85 0.77 -21.32
CA PHE A 382 -1.04 -0.42 -22.16
C PHE A 382 -2.42 -0.45 -22.83
N VAL A 383 -3.51 -0.23 -22.07
CA VAL A 383 -4.87 -0.26 -22.64
C VAL A 383 -5.10 0.94 -23.58
N GLY A 384 -4.36 2.04 -23.42
CA GLY A 384 -4.41 3.19 -24.34
C GLY A 384 -3.79 2.85 -25.69
N ALA A 385 -2.63 2.20 -25.68
CA ALA A 385 -1.99 1.63 -26.86
C ALA A 385 -2.88 0.59 -27.55
N LEU A 386 -3.44 -0.37 -26.82
CA LEU A 386 -4.32 -1.40 -27.37
C LEU A 386 -5.49 -0.78 -28.17
N HIS A 387 -6.19 0.23 -27.62
CA HIS A 387 -7.26 0.92 -28.35
C HIS A 387 -6.76 1.74 -29.56
N LEU A 388 -5.57 2.33 -29.51
CA LEU A 388 -4.94 3.02 -30.64
C LEU A 388 -4.60 2.05 -31.78
N GLY A 389 -4.01 0.90 -31.47
CA GLY A 389 -3.68 -0.14 -32.45
C GLY A 389 -4.93 -0.78 -33.08
N LEU A 390 -5.95 -1.12 -32.27
CA LEU A 390 -7.23 -1.66 -32.76
C LEU A 390 -7.89 -0.74 -33.79
N ARG A 391 -7.88 0.57 -33.53
CA ARG A 391 -8.45 1.57 -34.46
C ARG A 391 -7.71 1.63 -35.79
N GLN A 392 -6.38 1.52 -35.77
CA GLN A 392 -5.58 1.51 -36.99
C GLN A 392 -5.82 0.22 -37.80
N ARG A 393 -5.70 -0.95 -37.15
CA ARG A 393 -5.79 -2.25 -37.82
C ARG A 393 -7.13 -2.48 -38.51
N PHE A 394 -8.24 -2.14 -37.85
CA PHE A 394 -9.58 -2.42 -38.36
C PHE A 394 -10.25 -1.24 -39.09
N SER A 395 -9.71 -0.02 -38.99
CA SER A 395 -10.18 1.21 -39.68
C SER A 395 -11.66 1.61 -39.50
N GLY A 396 -12.45 0.85 -38.74
CA GLY A 396 -13.87 1.07 -38.48
C GLY A 396 -14.17 1.63 -37.08
N LYS A 397 -15.45 1.70 -36.74
CA LYS A 397 -15.94 2.14 -35.42
C LYS A 397 -15.70 1.07 -34.34
N VAL A 398 -14.45 0.88 -33.92
CA VAL A 398 -14.06 -0.01 -32.80
C VAL A 398 -14.54 0.49 -31.42
N ASP A 399 -15.30 1.58 -31.36
CA ASP A 399 -15.84 2.22 -30.14
C ASP A 399 -16.81 1.31 -29.35
N HIS A 400 -17.21 0.17 -29.91
CA HIS A 400 -18.00 -0.88 -29.26
C HIS A 400 -17.15 -1.84 -28.39
N LEU A 401 -15.86 -1.96 -28.67
CA LEU A 401 -14.92 -2.75 -27.87
C LEU A 401 -14.59 -2.01 -26.56
N ARG A 402 -14.58 -2.74 -25.44
CA ARG A 402 -14.37 -2.17 -24.10
C ARG A 402 -13.43 -3.03 -23.27
N SER A 403 -12.70 -2.38 -22.37
CA SER A 403 -11.79 -3.03 -21.41
C SER A 403 -12.38 -3.10 -19.99
N ALA A 404 -12.16 -4.20 -19.29
CA ALA A 404 -12.40 -4.36 -17.85
C ALA A 404 -11.34 -5.26 -17.21
N LEU A 405 -11.23 -5.24 -15.88
CA LEU A 405 -10.41 -6.19 -15.12
C LEU A 405 -11.29 -7.27 -14.50
N GLY A 406 -10.77 -8.51 -14.48
CA GLY A 406 -11.35 -9.63 -13.73
C GLY A 406 -10.26 -10.38 -12.98
N GLU A 407 -10.62 -11.05 -11.88
CA GLU A 407 -9.65 -11.67 -10.97
C GLU A 407 -10.00 -13.11 -10.63
N GLU A 408 -8.98 -13.95 -10.53
CA GLU A 408 -9.07 -15.36 -10.14
C GLU A 408 -8.06 -15.65 -9.01
N PRO A 409 -8.41 -16.42 -7.97
CA PRO A 409 -7.49 -16.78 -6.89
C PRO A 409 -6.36 -17.70 -7.38
N GLN A 410 -5.19 -17.59 -6.75
CA GLN A 410 -4.02 -18.44 -6.91
C GLN A 410 -3.53 -18.84 -5.51
N GLY A 411 -3.44 -20.14 -5.22
CA GLY A 411 -3.10 -20.62 -3.87
C GLY A 411 -4.08 -20.11 -2.81
N SER A 412 -3.58 -19.87 -1.59
CA SER A 412 -4.37 -19.40 -0.44
C SER A 412 -4.61 -17.88 -0.42
N GLN A 413 -3.59 -17.08 -0.74
CA GLN A 413 -3.64 -15.60 -0.64
C GLN A 413 -3.49 -14.85 -1.97
N GLN A 414 -2.87 -15.43 -3.01
CA GLN A 414 -2.50 -14.70 -4.24
C GLN A 414 -3.68 -14.57 -5.23
N ARG A 415 -3.57 -13.63 -6.19
CA ARG A 415 -4.63 -13.35 -7.18
C ARG A 415 -4.06 -13.04 -8.57
N LYS A 416 -4.52 -13.79 -9.58
CA LYS A 416 -4.29 -13.48 -11.01
C LYS A 416 -5.31 -12.43 -11.45
N THR A 417 -4.85 -11.25 -11.84
CA THR A 417 -5.71 -10.26 -12.52
C THR A 417 -5.53 -10.40 -14.03
N PHE A 418 -6.64 -10.44 -14.76
CA PHE A 418 -6.69 -10.48 -16.22
C PHE A 418 -7.32 -9.19 -16.76
N LEU A 419 -6.77 -8.68 -17.85
CA LEU A 419 -7.40 -7.63 -18.64
C LEU A 419 -8.34 -8.27 -19.66
N TYR A 420 -9.65 -8.05 -19.53
CA TYR A 420 -10.65 -8.46 -20.51
C TYR A 420 -10.90 -7.34 -21.51
N LEU A 421 -10.68 -7.60 -22.81
CA LEU A 421 -11.23 -6.86 -23.93
C LEU A 421 -12.49 -7.59 -24.41
N PHE A 422 -13.63 -6.91 -24.46
CA PHE A 422 -14.93 -7.52 -24.78
C PHE A 422 -15.77 -6.61 -25.68
N ASP A 423 -16.68 -7.20 -26.45
CA ASP A 423 -17.63 -6.44 -27.24
C ASP A 423 -18.87 -6.06 -26.41
N SER A 424 -19.29 -4.80 -26.50
CA SER A 424 -20.54 -4.34 -25.87
C SER A 424 -21.80 -4.58 -26.73
N VAL A 425 -21.66 -5.03 -27.97
CA VAL A 425 -22.74 -5.60 -28.80
C VAL A 425 -23.08 -7.01 -28.28
N PRO A 426 -24.34 -7.29 -27.88
CA PRO A 426 -24.71 -8.62 -27.41
C PRO A 426 -24.52 -9.69 -28.51
N GLY A 427 -23.83 -10.77 -28.16
CA GLY A 427 -23.48 -11.85 -29.11
C GLY A 427 -22.18 -11.63 -29.88
N GLY A 428 -21.54 -10.46 -29.78
CA GLY A 428 -20.28 -10.15 -30.45
C GLY A 428 -20.39 -9.70 -31.91
N THR A 429 -19.24 -9.38 -32.49
CA THR A 429 -19.05 -8.95 -33.88
C THR A 429 -18.06 -9.82 -34.64
N GLY A 430 -17.31 -10.68 -33.95
CA GLY A 430 -16.28 -11.57 -34.49
C GLY A 430 -14.87 -10.97 -34.52
N TYR A 431 -14.71 -9.65 -34.30
CA TYR A 431 -13.39 -8.99 -34.28
C TYR A 431 -12.46 -9.60 -33.22
N LEU A 432 -13.02 -10.00 -32.06
CA LEU A 432 -12.23 -10.54 -30.96
C LEU A 432 -11.73 -11.96 -31.22
N ARG A 433 -12.48 -12.75 -32.00
CA ARG A 433 -12.02 -14.05 -32.50
C ARG A 433 -10.90 -13.87 -33.52
N GLN A 434 -11.04 -12.92 -34.44
CA GLN A 434 -10.04 -12.64 -35.47
C GLN A 434 -8.68 -12.22 -34.87
N LEU A 435 -8.67 -11.39 -33.82
CA LEU A 435 -7.44 -10.90 -33.18
C LEU A 435 -6.44 -12.01 -32.81
N VAL A 436 -6.93 -13.12 -32.24
CA VAL A 436 -6.08 -14.25 -31.78
C VAL A 436 -6.01 -15.41 -32.77
N ASP A 437 -6.79 -15.40 -33.85
CA ASP A 437 -6.68 -16.40 -34.92
C ASP A 437 -5.28 -16.38 -35.55
N ARG A 438 -4.89 -17.50 -36.17
CA ARG A 438 -3.61 -17.65 -36.89
C ARG A 438 -2.37 -17.32 -36.05
N GLY A 439 -2.37 -17.71 -34.78
CA GLY A 439 -1.28 -17.42 -33.84
C GLY A 439 -1.23 -15.96 -33.37
N GLY A 440 -2.36 -15.24 -33.46
CA GLY A 440 -2.44 -13.84 -33.04
C GLY A 440 -1.80 -12.85 -34.01
N ALA A 441 -1.73 -13.18 -35.30
CA ALA A 441 -1.11 -12.30 -36.31
C ALA A 441 -1.79 -10.93 -36.41
N ASP A 442 -3.12 -10.86 -36.26
CA ASP A 442 -3.86 -9.58 -36.20
C ASP A 442 -3.59 -8.80 -34.90
N LEU A 443 -3.38 -9.50 -33.77
CA LEU A 443 -2.97 -8.89 -32.50
C LEU A 443 -1.52 -8.37 -32.54
N LYS A 444 -0.57 -9.10 -33.16
CA LYS A 444 0.81 -8.60 -33.39
C LYS A 444 0.78 -7.30 -34.18
N ALA A 445 0.04 -7.28 -35.29
CA ALA A 445 -0.14 -6.09 -36.13
C ALA A 445 -0.80 -4.91 -35.39
N VAL A 446 -1.71 -5.18 -34.44
CA VAL A 446 -2.29 -4.14 -33.56
C VAL A 446 -1.23 -3.51 -32.65
N PHE A 447 -0.34 -4.31 -32.06
CA PHE A 447 0.74 -3.81 -31.21
C PHE A 447 1.82 -3.08 -32.01
N GLU A 448 2.23 -3.62 -33.17
CA GLU A 448 3.20 -3.00 -34.08
C GLU A 448 2.71 -1.62 -34.58
N GLN A 449 1.45 -1.52 -35.03
CA GLN A 449 0.85 -0.25 -35.47
C GLN A 449 0.64 0.74 -34.32
N SER A 450 0.36 0.26 -33.11
CA SER A 450 0.35 1.16 -31.95
C SER A 450 1.74 1.67 -31.60
N LEU A 451 2.78 0.85 -31.73
CA LEU A 451 4.15 1.22 -31.39
C LEU A 451 4.68 2.31 -32.35
N ASP A 452 4.56 2.07 -33.67
CA ASP A 452 4.92 3.05 -34.71
C ASP A 452 4.18 4.39 -34.51
N ALA A 453 2.86 4.36 -34.32
CA ALA A 453 2.08 5.57 -34.11
C ALA A 453 2.41 6.33 -32.81
N LEU A 454 2.97 5.67 -31.78
CA LEU A 454 3.44 6.31 -30.55
C LEU A 454 4.86 6.89 -30.72
N GLN A 455 5.75 6.18 -31.42
CA GLN A 455 7.11 6.61 -31.73
C GLN A 455 7.14 7.79 -32.71
N THR A 456 6.35 7.71 -33.79
CA THR A 456 6.17 8.77 -34.81
C THR A 456 5.44 10.00 -34.27
N CYS A 457 4.83 9.95 -33.07
CA CYS A 457 4.12 11.08 -32.48
C CYS A 457 5.06 12.04 -31.71
N SER A 458 5.25 13.24 -32.25
CA SER A 458 6.14 14.31 -31.75
C SER A 458 5.72 14.99 -30.44
N CYS A 459 4.70 14.49 -29.73
CA CYS A 459 4.43 14.90 -28.36
C CYS A 459 5.44 14.28 -27.39
N SER A 460 5.67 14.89 -26.23
CA SER A 460 6.55 14.35 -25.18
C SER A 460 5.98 13.04 -24.61
N ASP A 461 5.03 13.13 -23.68
CA ASP A 461 4.45 11.95 -23.00
C ASP A 461 2.94 11.76 -23.24
N GLY A 462 2.50 12.07 -24.46
CA GLY A 462 1.15 11.73 -24.94
C GLY A 462 0.31 12.93 -25.35
N CYS A 463 -0.65 12.69 -26.24
CA CYS A 463 -1.64 13.68 -26.66
C CYS A 463 -2.89 12.98 -27.24
N TYR A 464 -3.94 13.77 -27.55
CA TYR A 464 -5.15 13.27 -28.21
C TYR A 464 -4.95 12.79 -29.66
N ARG A 465 -3.79 13.04 -30.28
CA ARG A 465 -3.45 12.48 -31.61
C ARG A 465 -2.90 11.05 -31.54
N CYS A 466 -2.48 10.59 -30.36
CA CYS A 466 -2.05 9.22 -30.11
C CYS A 466 -2.89 8.59 -28.99
N ILE A 467 -2.42 8.64 -27.73
CA ILE A 467 -2.87 7.78 -26.65
C ILE A 467 -4.07 8.30 -25.84
N PHE A 468 -4.34 9.61 -25.81
CA PHE A 468 -5.44 10.17 -24.96
C PHE A 468 -6.84 10.11 -25.58
N MET A 469 -6.99 9.59 -26.81
CA MET A 469 -8.26 9.69 -27.57
C MET A 469 -9.44 8.89 -26.95
N TYR A 470 -9.17 7.89 -26.10
CA TYR A 470 -10.13 6.84 -25.70
C TYR A 470 -10.36 6.70 -24.19
N ARG A 471 -10.33 7.80 -23.41
CA ARG A 471 -10.34 7.71 -21.92
C ARG A 471 -11.29 8.65 -21.18
N GLN A 472 -11.60 8.26 -19.93
CA GLN A 472 -12.25 9.14 -18.97
C GLN A 472 -11.26 10.22 -18.53
N ARG A 473 -11.75 11.40 -18.14
CA ARG A 473 -10.90 12.54 -17.75
C ARG A 473 -9.84 12.21 -16.69
N PHE A 474 -10.21 11.33 -15.74
CA PHE A 474 -9.35 10.88 -14.63
C PHE A 474 -8.18 9.97 -15.06
N ASP A 475 -8.35 9.17 -16.12
CA ASP A 475 -7.32 8.21 -16.53
C ASP A 475 -6.17 8.89 -17.29
N ARG A 476 -6.38 10.13 -17.78
CA ARG A 476 -5.42 10.91 -18.56
C ARG A 476 -4.14 11.23 -17.78
N GLU A 477 -4.27 11.67 -16.53
CA GLU A 477 -3.14 12.06 -15.67
C GLU A 477 -2.22 10.88 -15.30
N ARG A 478 -2.67 9.66 -15.58
CA ARG A 478 -1.94 8.40 -15.37
C ARG A 478 -1.54 7.71 -16.68
N THR A 479 -1.90 8.24 -17.85
CA THR A 479 -1.59 7.60 -19.14
C THR A 479 -0.29 8.20 -19.69
N SER A 480 0.72 7.38 -19.94
CA SER A 480 2.05 7.77 -20.45
C SER A 480 2.29 7.16 -21.83
N LYS A 481 2.85 7.96 -22.76
CA LYS A 481 3.30 7.51 -24.08
C LYS A 481 4.55 6.64 -23.96
N GLN A 482 5.50 7.08 -23.14
CA GLN A 482 6.77 6.40 -22.90
C GLN A 482 6.52 5.01 -22.29
N ARG A 483 5.65 4.93 -21.27
CA ARG A 483 5.30 3.65 -20.63
C ARG A 483 4.61 2.68 -21.59
N ALA A 484 3.74 3.19 -22.47
CA ALA A 484 3.10 2.37 -23.49
C ALA A 484 4.10 1.83 -24.53
N ILE A 485 5.11 2.62 -24.91
CA ILE A 485 6.18 2.21 -25.83
C ILE A 485 6.98 1.05 -25.20
N GLU A 486 7.46 1.19 -23.96
CA GLU A 486 8.18 0.15 -23.21
C GLU A 486 7.41 -1.18 -23.15
N GLN A 487 6.11 -1.11 -22.84
CA GLN A 487 5.24 -2.26 -22.69
C GLN A 487 4.99 -3.00 -24.02
N LEU A 488 4.81 -2.26 -25.11
CA LEU A 488 4.65 -2.85 -26.45
C LEU A 488 5.96 -3.48 -26.94
N GLN A 489 7.10 -2.82 -26.72
CA GLN A 489 8.41 -3.35 -27.09
C GLN A 489 8.71 -4.67 -26.38
N ALA A 490 8.57 -4.72 -25.05
CA ALA A 490 8.81 -5.94 -24.27
C ALA A 490 7.95 -7.14 -24.74
N ILE A 491 6.67 -6.90 -25.09
CA ILE A 491 5.77 -7.94 -25.64
C ILE A 491 6.19 -8.36 -27.06
N LEU A 492 6.59 -7.43 -27.92
CA LEU A 492 6.97 -7.71 -29.31
C LEU A 492 8.33 -8.41 -29.42
N GLU A 493 9.31 -8.04 -28.57
CA GLU A 493 10.62 -8.70 -28.44
C GLU A 493 10.48 -10.19 -28.06
N HIS A 494 9.45 -10.52 -27.28
CA HIS A 494 9.17 -11.88 -26.83
C HIS A 494 8.15 -12.62 -27.72
N TRP A 495 7.59 -11.97 -28.75
CA TRP A 495 6.43 -12.48 -29.48
C TRP A 495 6.62 -13.88 -30.06
N ASP A 496 7.82 -14.16 -30.56
CA ASP A 496 8.09 -15.40 -31.28
C ASP A 496 8.27 -16.61 -30.31
N LYS A 497 8.14 -16.38 -28.98
CA LYS A 497 7.96 -17.41 -27.94
C LYS A 497 6.48 -17.76 -27.66
N LEU A 498 5.53 -17.13 -28.35
CA LEU A 498 4.09 -17.31 -28.11
C LEU A 498 3.58 -18.63 -28.72
N ALA A 499 3.19 -19.58 -27.86
CA ALA A 499 2.72 -20.91 -28.22
C ALA A 499 1.21 -21.11 -27.92
N THR A 500 0.66 -22.25 -28.36
CA THR A 500 -0.73 -22.67 -28.05
C THR A 500 -0.70 -23.79 -27.00
N PRO A 501 -0.86 -23.49 -25.69
CA PRO A 501 -0.85 -24.50 -24.64
C PRO A 501 -2.13 -25.36 -24.62
N GLU A 502 -2.01 -26.59 -24.10
CA GLU A 502 -3.18 -27.47 -23.87
C GLU A 502 -4.16 -26.91 -22.83
N HIS A 503 -3.63 -26.14 -21.88
CA HIS A 503 -4.39 -25.58 -20.75
C HIS A 503 -4.58 -24.07 -20.91
N GLY A 504 -5.73 -23.57 -20.45
CA GLY A 504 -6.06 -22.14 -20.53
C GLY A 504 -5.25 -21.29 -19.54
N LEU A 505 -5.24 -19.96 -19.72
CA LEU A 505 -4.40 -19.04 -18.94
C LEU A 505 -4.63 -19.10 -17.41
N SER A 506 -5.79 -19.59 -16.96
CA SER A 506 -6.06 -19.86 -15.53
C SER A 506 -5.10 -20.88 -14.91
N ALA A 507 -4.48 -21.77 -15.70
CA ALA A 507 -3.52 -22.76 -15.22
C ALA A 507 -2.11 -22.16 -14.99
N ILE A 508 -1.72 -21.13 -15.76
CA ILE A 508 -0.38 -20.52 -15.69
C ILE A 508 -0.19 -19.80 -14.36
N THR A 509 0.66 -20.31 -13.48
CA THR A 509 1.00 -19.68 -12.19
C THR A 509 1.87 -18.45 -12.41
N ILE A 510 1.54 -17.33 -11.75
CA ILE A 510 2.33 -16.09 -11.84
C ILE A 510 3.02 -15.86 -10.49
N ASN A 511 4.35 -15.99 -10.44
CA ASN A 511 5.12 -15.70 -9.23
C ASN A 511 5.53 -14.21 -9.18
N THR A 512 6.07 -13.69 -10.29
CA THR A 512 6.60 -12.31 -10.44
C THR A 512 5.68 -11.19 -9.97
N ARG A 513 4.35 -11.37 -9.99
CA ARG A 513 3.40 -10.36 -9.52
C ARG A 513 3.31 -10.30 -7.99
N ALA A 514 3.53 -11.39 -7.28
CA ALA A 514 3.44 -11.42 -5.82
C ALA A 514 4.61 -10.64 -5.19
N GLU A 515 5.85 -10.89 -5.67
CA GLU A 515 7.04 -10.11 -5.29
C GLU A 515 6.83 -8.62 -5.58
N SER A 516 6.48 -8.23 -6.82
CA SER A 516 6.33 -6.81 -7.12
C SER A 516 5.08 -6.13 -6.55
N GLU A 517 4.06 -6.88 -6.11
CA GLU A 517 2.98 -6.35 -5.26
C GLU A 517 3.48 -6.11 -3.83
N LEU A 518 4.32 -7.00 -3.28
CA LEU A 518 5.00 -6.78 -2.00
C LEU A 518 5.98 -5.60 -2.05
N GLU A 519 6.76 -5.45 -3.11
CA GLU A 519 7.64 -4.30 -3.33
C GLU A 519 6.85 -2.98 -3.24
N LEU A 520 5.73 -2.89 -3.97
CA LEU A 520 4.87 -1.70 -4.00
C LEU A 520 4.21 -1.44 -2.64
N LEU A 521 3.75 -2.49 -1.95
CA LEU A 521 3.15 -2.38 -0.62
C LEU A 521 4.18 -2.00 0.46
N PHE A 522 5.41 -2.49 0.38
CA PHE A 522 6.52 -2.11 1.27
C PHE A 522 6.89 -0.63 1.12
N ILE A 523 7.04 -0.15 -0.12
CA ILE A 523 7.25 1.28 -0.41
C ILE A 523 6.10 2.15 0.16
N GLU A 524 4.87 1.68 0.10
CA GLU A 524 3.73 2.35 0.72
C GLU A 524 3.75 2.26 2.25
N LYS A 525 4.29 1.18 2.85
CA LYS A 525 4.44 1.08 4.33
C LYS A 525 5.51 2.01 4.87
N LEU A 526 6.64 2.15 4.17
CA LEU A 526 7.64 3.17 4.48
C LEU A 526 7.06 4.59 4.37
N ARG A 527 6.28 4.87 3.32
CA ARG A 527 5.56 6.15 3.14
C ARG A 527 4.54 6.43 4.26
N GLN A 528 3.86 5.40 4.75
CA GLN A 528 2.92 5.46 5.87
C GLN A 528 3.61 5.54 7.25
N GLY A 529 4.93 5.32 7.35
CA GLY A 529 5.64 5.16 8.62
C GLY A 529 5.16 3.93 9.43
N LYS A 530 4.54 2.93 8.78
CA LYS A 530 3.98 1.74 9.46
C LYS A 530 5.11 0.96 10.13
N GLY A 531 4.98 0.72 11.44
CA GLY A 531 5.97 0.01 12.25
C GLY A 531 7.07 0.90 12.86
N ALA A 532 7.04 2.22 12.65
CA ALA A 532 7.97 3.13 13.32
C ALA A 532 7.81 3.10 14.87
N PRO A 533 8.91 3.12 15.64
CA PRO A 533 8.85 3.25 17.10
C PRO A 533 8.16 4.54 17.57
N ARG A 534 7.67 4.54 18.80
CA ARG A 534 7.03 5.73 19.41
C ARG A 534 8.04 6.89 19.49
N GLY A 535 7.62 8.08 19.06
CA GLY A 535 8.49 9.27 19.03
C GLY A 535 9.42 9.35 17.81
N VAL A 536 9.23 8.47 16.81
CA VAL A 536 9.91 8.56 15.52
C VAL A 536 8.93 9.10 14.46
N THR A 537 9.24 10.27 13.91
CA THR A 537 8.52 10.87 12.78
C THR A 537 9.19 10.44 11.47
N VAL A 538 8.44 9.86 10.54
CA VAL A 538 8.94 9.36 9.25
C VAL A 538 8.57 10.30 8.10
N SER A 539 9.52 10.57 7.21
CA SER A 539 9.30 11.28 5.94
C SER A 539 9.90 10.48 4.78
N PHE A 540 9.17 10.37 3.68
CA PHE A 540 9.57 9.56 2.52
C PHE A 540 9.32 10.35 1.23
N LYS A 541 10.39 10.71 0.51
CA LYS A 541 10.34 11.53 -0.71
C LYS A 541 10.92 10.77 -1.90
N SER A 542 10.39 11.01 -3.09
CA SER A 542 11.02 10.56 -4.34
C SER A 542 12.32 11.32 -4.58
N ASP A 543 13.33 10.63 -5.10
CA ASP A 543 14.68 11.17 -5.35
C ASP A 543 15.27 10.56 -6.65
N VAL A 544 16.40 11.09 -7.14
CA VAL A 544 17.14 10.54 -8.29
C VAL A 544 18.52 10.10 -7.85
N ILE A 545 18.71 8.80 -7.66
CA ILE A 545 19.94 8.21 -7.14
C ILE A 545 20.67 7.52 -8.29
N GLN A 546 21.90 7.92 -8.58
CA GLN A 546 22.73 7.40 -9.69
C GLN A 546 22.01 7.44 -11.05
N GLY A 547 21.21 8.49 -11.30
CA GLY A 547 20.45 8.66 -12.54
C GLY A 547 19.21 7.75 -12.67
N ARG A 548 18.92 6.91 -11.66
CA ARG A 548 17.72 6.07 -11.58
C ARG A 548 16.72 6.67 -10.58
N LYS A 549 15.44 6.32 -10.74
CA LYS A 549 14.40 6.63 -9.76
C LYS A 549 14.74 5.94 -8.43
N GLY A 550 14.77 6.72 -7.36
CA GLY A 550 14.99 6.24 -6.00
C GLY A 550 14.14 7.02 -5.00
N TYR A 551 14.44 6.85 -3.72
CA TYR A 551 13.71 7.51 -2.65
C TYR A 551 14.65 7.91 -1.50
N LEU A 552 14.37 9.05 -0.87
CA LEU A 552 15.00 9.48 0.37
C LEU A 552 14.03 9.24 1.53
N LEU A 553 14.37 8.28 2.37
CA LEU A 553 13.73 8.01 3.65
C LEU A 553 14.43 8.82 4.75
N SER A 554 13.68 9.47 5.63
CA SER A 554 14.20 10.20 6.79
C SER A 554 13.39 9.85 8.04
N LEU A 555 14.07 9.52 9.12
CA LEU A 555 13.49 9.18 10.41
C LEU A 555 14.03 10.15 11.46
N THR A 556 13.16 10.99 12.01
CA THR A 556 13.50 12.01 13.01
C THR A 556 13.03 11.55 14.38
N ARG A 557 13.92 11.56 15.38
CA ARG A 557 13.59 11.28 16.78
C ARG A 557 13.19 12.58 17.49
N ASP A 558 11.97 12.63 18.02
CA ASP A 558 11.50 13.77 18.83
C ASP A 558 11.98 13.61 20.28
N ASN A 559 13.19 14.11 20.58
CA ASN A 559 13.73 14.22 21.94
C ASN A 559 13.81 15.69 22.38
N ARG A 560 13.87 15.94 23.70
CA ARG A 560 13.77 17.28 24.29
C ARG A 560 15.00 18.16 24.05
N ASP A 561 16.17 17.54 23.98
CA ASP A 561 17.45 18.27 24.00
C ASP A 561 18.15 18.34 22.62
N ASN A 562 17.79 17.49 21.66
CA ASN A 562 18.21 17.62 20.24
C ASN A 562 17.32 16.78 19.30
N LYS A 563 17.17 17.21 18.03
CA LYS A 563 16.48 16.49 16.95
C LYS A 563 17.45 15.73 16.06
N ALA A 564 17.81 14.52 16.47
CA ALA A 564 18.55 13.59 15.61
C ALA A 564 17.66 13.08 14.46
N ALA A 565 18.17 13.14 13.22
CA ALA A 565 17.46 12.66 12.03
C ALA A 565 18.38 11.76 11.18
N VAL A 566 18.04 10.47 11.12
CA VAL A 566 18.72 9.47 10.29
C VAL A 566 18.12 9.52 8.89
N ARG A 567 18.94 9.46 7.83
CA ARG A 567 18.46 9.45 6.44
C ARG A 567 19.05 8.28 5.66
N TRP A 568 18.25 7.73 4.75
CA TRP A 568 18.58 6.57 3.94
C TRP A 568 18.19 6.81 2.48
N LYS A 569 19.12 6.50 1.57
CA LYS A 569 18.91 6.41 0.13
C LYS A 569 18.42 5.01 -0.21
N LEU A 570 17.20 4.92 -0.72
CA LEU A 570 16.58 3.67 -1.14
C LEU A 570 16.62 3.56 -2.67
N GLN A 571 17.27 2.52 -3.17
CA GLN A 571 17.33 2.14 -4.58
C GLN A 571 16.58 0.81 -4.78
N GLN A 572 15.94 0.61 -5.94
CA GLN A 572 15.20 -0.61 -6.26
C GLN A 572 16.02 -1.57 -7.14
N GLN A 573 15.79 -2.88 -7.00
CA GLN A 573 16.28 -3.95 -7.87
C GLN A 573 17.79 -3.86 -8.13
N VAL A 574 18.57 -3.88 -7.04
CA VAL A 574 20.03 -3.71 -7.06
C VAL A 574 20.71 -5.08 -7.08
N LEU A 575 21.58 -5.30 -8.06
CA LEU A 575 22.44 -6.49 -8.10
C LEU A 575 23.66 -6.28 -7.18
N LEU A 576 23.99 -7.29 -6.39
CA LEU A 576 25.12 -7.33 -5.47
C LEU A 576 25.90 -8.64 -5.74
N GLY A 577 27.16 -8.54 -6.15
CA GLY A 577 28.01 -9.67 -6.45
C GLY A 577 29.49 -9.40 -6.13
N GLU A 578 30.39 -10.03 -6.89
CA GLU A 578 31.83 -10.00 -6.63
C GLU A 578 32.41 -8.56 -6.68
N SER A 579 31.89 -7.71 -7.58
CA SER A 579 32.25 -6.28 -7.68
C SER A 579 31.91 -5.47 -6.42
N GLU A 580 30.89 -5.88 -5.67
CA GLU A 580 30.49 -5.26 -4.41
C GLU A 580 31.15 -5.93 -3.20
N GLY A 581 31.88 -7.03 -3.39
CA GLY A 581 32.53 -7.84 -2.35
C GLY A 581 31.66 -8.98 -1.82
N VAL A 582 30.66 -9.45 -2.57
CA VAL A 582 29.72 -10.51 -2.15
C VAL A 582 30.01 -11.80 -2.92
N SER A 583 30.33 -12.88 -2.22
CA SER A 583 30.76 -14.17 -2.81
C SER A 583 29.65 -14.99 -3.49
N CYS A 584 28.40 -14.55 -3.37
CA CYS A 584 27.27 -15.10 -4.10
C CYS A 584 26.45 -13.94 -4.66
N GLU A 585 26.28 -13.91 -5.98
CA GLU A 585 25.41 -12.91 -6.61
C GLU A 585 23.99 -12.99 -6.02
N SER A 586 23.42 -11.83 -5.69
CA SER A 586 22.04 -11.68 -5.25
C SER A 586 21.47 -10.35 -5.74
N ARG A 587 20.23 -10.37 -6.20
CA ARG A 587 19.47 -9.16 -6.52
C ARG A 587 18.60 -8.81 -5.32
N ALA A 588 18.88 -7.70 -4.66
CA ALA A 588 18.06 -7.17 -3.58
C ALA A 588 16.91 -6.34 -4.17
N ASP A 589 15.69 -6.56 -3.69
CA ASP A 589 14.52 -5.79 -4.13
C ASP A 589 14.69 -4.30 -3.80
N PHE A 590 15.30 -4.03 -2.65
CA PHE A 590 15.74 -2.69 -2.27
C PHE A 590 17.12 -2.70 -1.63
N LEU A 591 17.94 -1.71 -1.96
CA LEU A 591 19.14 -1.37 -1.19
C LEU A 591 18.89 -0.07 -0.42
N LEU A 592 18.97 -0.14 0.90
CA LEU A 592 18.90 0.99 1.82
C LEU A 592 20.31 1.39 2.25
N THR A 593 20.85 2.46 1.64
CA THR A 593 22.18 3.00 1.93
C THR A 593 22.07 4.21 2.87
N PRO A 594 22.72 4.22 4.05
CA PRO A 594 22.65 5.35 4.97
C PRO A 594 23.38 6.58 4.40
N THR A 595 22.95 7.79 4.75
CA THR A 595 23.64 9.02 4.29
C THR A 595 24.87 9.37 5.12
N ALA A 596 25.01 8.83 6.33
CA ALA A 596 26.14 9.04 7.22
C ALA A 596 26.27 7.88 8.23
N GLY A 597 27.37 7.14 8.17
CA GLY A 597 27.68 6.02 9.07
C GLY A 597 26.85 4.75 8.84
N GLY A 598 27.36 3.61 9.31
CA GLY A 598 26.70 2.31 9.21
C GLY A 598 26.77 1.62 7.84
N LYS A 599 26.37 0.35 7.80
CA LYS A 599 26.34 -0.48 6.58
C LYS A 599 25.04 -0.31 5.78
N PRO A 600 25.07 -0.44 4.44
CA PRO A 600 23.86 -0.60 3.64
C PRO A 600 23.12 -1.90 3.97
N ILE A 601 21.79 -1.88 3.81
CA ILE A 601 20.91 -3.02 4.07
C ILE A 601 20.25 -3.47 2.75
N ALA A 602 20.48 -4.73 2.38
CA ALA A 602 19.78 -5.40 1.28
C ALA A 602 18.44 -5.95 1.79
N ILE A 603 17.33 -5.39 1.29
CA ILE A 603 15.97 -5.81 1.65
C ILE A 603 15.44 -6.81 0.61
N TYR A 604 14.79 -7.85 1.10
CA TYR A 604 14.10 -8.88 0.31
C TYR A 604 12.63 -8.93 0.71
N THR A 605 11.74 -8.91 -0.27
CA THR A 605 10.28 -8.94 -0.11
C THR A 605 9.73 -10.31 -0.52
N ASP A 606 10.07 -11.31 0.29
CA ASP A 606 9.97 -12.73 -0.06
C ASP A 606 8.51 -13.24 -0.10
N GLY A 607 8.09 -13.80 -1.25
CA GLY A 607 6.81 -14.49 -1.43
C GLY A 607 6.92 -16.01 -1.30
N TRP A 608 6.21 -16.64 -0.35
CA TRP A 608 6.33 -18.08 -0.03
C TRP A 608 6.34 -19.02 -1.24
N GLU A 609 5.41 -18.85 -2.20
CA GLU A 609 5.30 -19.75 -3.35
C GLU A 609 6.51 -19.72 -4.29
N PHE A 610 7.24 -18.61 -4.37
CA PHE A 610 8.49 -18.51 -5.13
C PHE A 610 9.67 -19.04 -4.30
N HIS A 611 9.75 -18.67 -3.03
CA HIS A 611 10.92 -18.95 -2.19
C HIS A 611 11.00 -20.38 -1.66
N ARG A 612 9.86 -21.07 -1.47
CA ARG A 612 9.83 -22.45 -0.91
C ARG A 612 10.62 -23.49 -1.71
N SER A 613 10.84 -23.29 -3.01
CA SER A 613 11.65 -24.17 -3.86
C SER A 613 13.14 -23.84 -3.89
N ARG A 614 13.54 -22.69 -3.31
CA ARG A 614 14.89 -22.10 -3.43
C ARG A 614 15.50 -21.65 -2.10
N LEU A 615 14.94 -22.08 -0.96
CA LEU A 615 15.38 -21.74 0.40
C LEU A 615 16.91 -21.89 0.61
N ALA A 616 17.53 -22.91 0.01
CA ALA A 616 18.98 -23.12 0.07
C ALA A 616 19.77 -21.99 -0.63
N THR A 617 19.33 -21.57 -1.81
CA THR A 617 19.88 -20.40 -2.53
C THR A 617 19.66 -19.11 -1.73
N ASP A 618 18.50 -18.96 -1.12
CA ASP A 618 18.12 -17.79 -0.35
C ASP A 618 18.94 -17.63 0.93
N ALA A 619 19.16 -18.74 1.65
CA ALA A 619 20.07 -18.80 2.80
C ALA A 619 21.52 -18.49 2.36
N ARG A 620 22.02 -19.12 1.29
CA ARG A 620 23.35 -18.85 0.72
C ARG A 620 23.58 -17.38 0.38
N GLN A 621 22.60 -16.73 -0.23
CA GLN A 621 22.66 -15.30 -0.59
C GLN A 621 22.68 -14.39 0.64
N ARG A 622 21.82 -14.64 1.64
CA ARG A 622 21.77 -13.86 2.90
C ARG A 622 23.05 -14.03 3.73
N MET A 623 23.56 -15.26 3.82
CA MET A 623 24.83 -15.54 4.49
C MET A 623 26.02 -14.94 3.74
N ALA A 624 26.04 -14.94 2.40
CA ALA A 624 27.09 -14.27 1.63
C ALA A 624 27.15 -12.75 1.88
N LEU A 625 25.99 -12.09 2.01
CA LEU A 625 25.93 -10.68 2.41
C LEU A 625 26.48 -10.46 3.81
N GLN A 626 26.05 -11.25 4.81
CA GLN A 626 26.55 -11.15 6.17
C GLN A 626 28.08 -11.41 6.24
N ARG A 627 28.56 -12.47 5.58
CA ARG A 627 29.98 -12.88 5.52
C ARG A 627 30.86 -11.92 4.73
N SER A 628 30.30 -11.09 3.84
CA SER A 628 31.05 -9.98 3.22
C SER A 628 31.52 -8.92 4.24
N GLY A 629 30.88 -8.86 5.42
CA GLY A 629 31.07 -7.82 6.42
C GLY A 629 30.59 -6.42 6.01
N ARG A 630 30.23 -6.22 4.73
CA ARG A 630 29.94 -4.92 4.09
C ARG A 630 28.46 -4.57 4.06
N PHE A 631 27.59 -5.58 4.09
CA PHE A 631 26.14 -5.43 4.00
C PHE A 631 25.43 -6.11 5.18
N LEU A 632 24.28 -5.57 5.55
CA LEU A 632 23.25 -6.29 6.31
C LEU A 632 22.19 -6.81 5.34
N PHE A 633 21.43 -7.83 5.72
CA PHE A 633 20.25 -8.27 4.98
C PHE A 633 18.98 -8.06 5.81
N TRP A 634 17.81 -7.94 5.16
CA TRP A 634 16.53 -7.97 5.86
C TRP A 634 15.46 -8.61 4.99
N SER A 635 14.94 -9.75 5.44
CA SER A 635 13.82 -10.44 4.81
C SER A 635 12.49 -10.01 5.42
N LEU A 636 11.51 -9.73 4.58
CA LEU A 636 10.14 -9.40 4.94
C LEU A 636 9.19 -10.29 4.15
N ASN A 637 8.19 -10.90 4.79
CA ASN A 637 7.16 -11.65 4.10
C ASN A 637 5.87 -10.82 3.90
N TRP A 638 4.85 -11.43 3.27
CA TRP A 638 3.54 -10.79 3.06
C TRP A 638 2.87 -10.32 4.35
N ASP A 639 2.94 -11.10 5.43
CA ASP A 639 2.29 -10.77 6.69
C ASP A 639 2.98 -9.60 7.41
N ASP A 640 4.31 -9.50 7.32
CA ASP A 640 5.09 -8.38 7.87
C ASP A 640 4.75 -7.04 7.18
N VAL A 641 4.47 -7.06 5.88
CA VAL A 641 4.14 -5.86 5.09
C VAL A 641 2.65 -5.52 5.15
N VAL A 642 1.78 -6.50 4.90
CA VAL A 642 0.36 -6.29 4.56
C VAL A 642 -0.54 -6.34 5.78
N GLU A 643 -0.40 -7.37 6.64
CA GLU A 643 -1.31 -7.62 7.77
C GLU A 643 -1.24 -6.56 8.89
N THR A 644 -2.13 -6.68 9.88
CA THR A 644 -2.03 -5.91 11.12
C THR A 644 -0.74 -6.28 11.86
N LEU A 645 -0.03 -5.28 12.41
CA LEU A 645 1.17 -5.54 13.20
C LEU A 645 0.83 -6.44 14.41
N PRO A 646 1.77 -7.30 14.87
CA PRO A 646 1.56 -8.19 16.01
C PRO A 646 1.01 -7.46 17.24
N SER A 647 0.10 -8.14 17.95
CA SER A 647 -0.59 -7.55 19.10
C SER A 647 -0.84 -8.59 20.19
N PRO A 648 -1.18 -8.18 21.44
CA PRO A 648 -1.57 -9.12 22.48
C PRO A 648 -2.78 -10.01 22.11
N GLN A 649 -3.58 -9.61 21.13
CA GLN A 649 -4.74 -10.34 20.61
C GLN A 649 -4.41 -11.21 19.38
N ALA A 650 -3.32 -10.92 18.69
CA ALA A 650 -2.79 -11.66 17.54
C ALA A 650 -1.26 -11.71 17.65
N PRO A 651 -0.71 -12.58 18.53
CA PRO A 651 0.71 -12.73 18.71
C PRO A 651 1.35 -13.52 17.57
N LEU A 652 2.67 -13.40 17.41
CA LEU A 652 3.45 -14.33 16.59
C LEU A 652 3.35 -15.75 17.17
N ASP A 653 2.96 -16.71 16.35
CA ASP A 653 3.01 -18.15 16.59
C ASP A 653 3.45 -18.84 15.28
N PRO A 654 4.57 -19.59 15.24
CA PRO A 654 5.49 -19.86 16.34
C PRO A 654 6.28 -18.63 16.78
N ASN A 655 6.88 -18.67 17.98
CA ASN A 655 7.75 -17.63 18.50
C ASN A 655 9.02 -18.20 19.15
N GLY A 656 10.06 -18.33 18.33
CA GLY A 656 11.39 -18.81 18.70
C GLY A 656 12.20 -17.82 19.56
N LEU A 657 11.68 -16.63 19.86
CA LEU A 657 12.23 -15.71 20.86
C LEU A 657 11.57 -15.82 22.24
N LYS A 658 10.47 -16.57 22.40
CA LYS A 658 9.83 -16.80 23.70
C LYS A 658 10.03 -18.22 24.25
N LEU A 659 10.16 -19.22 23.37
CA LEU A 659 10.41 -20.59 23.79
C LEU A 659 11.79 -20.73 24.45
N GLY A 660 11.90 -21.56 25.50
CA GLY A 660 13.18 -21.84 26.19
C GLY A 660 13.78 -20.69 27.02
N MET A 661 13.16 -19.51 27.04
CA MET A 661 13.68 -18.34 27.76
C MET A 661 13.68 -18.53 29.28
N ASN A 662 14.79 -18.12 29.91
CA ASN A 662 15.00 -18.18 31.36
C ASN A 662 13.85 -17.48 32.12
N PRO A 663 13.27 -18.10 33.17
CA PRO A 663 12.17 -17.49 33.93
C PRO A 663 12.48 -16.10 34.50
N ARG A 664 13.75 -15.78 34.79
CA ARG A 664 14.17 -14.43 35.21
C ARG A 664 14.05 -13.42 34.08
N PHE A 665 14.41 -13.78 32.85
CA PHE A 665 14.26 -12.92 31.67
C PHE A 665 12.79 -12.60 31.43
N ASN A 666 11.93 -13.63 31.44
CA ASN A 666 10.48 -13.45 31.26
C ASN A 666 9.82 -12.64 32.40
N SER A 667 10.43 -12.58 33.58
CA SER A 667 9.94 -11.81 34.74
C SER A 667 10.47 -10.37 34.76
N ASN A 668 11.72 -10.17 34.34
CA ASN A 668 12.37 -8.86 34.22
C ASN A 668 13.55 -8.95 33.22
N PRO A 669 13.34 -8.62 31.93
CA PRO A 669 14.40 -8.62 30.93
C PRO A 669 15.54 -7.65 31.27
N GLU A 670 15.26 -6.59 32.05
CA GLU A 670 16.24 -5.53 32.32
C GLU A 670 17.46 -5.99 33.11
N ILE A 671 17.33 -7.11 33.85
CA ILE A 671 18.44 -7.77 34.58
C ILE A 671 19.57 -8.21 33.61
N PHE A 672 19.25 -8.46 32.34
CA PHE A 672 20.20 -8.94 31.34
C PHE A 672 20.85 -7.82 30.51
N LEU A 673 20.51 -6.55 30.75
CA LEU A 673 21.00 -5.43 29.92
C LEU A 673 22.46 -5.07 30.20
N SER A 674 22.81 -4.89 31.47
CA SER A 674 24.08 -4.27 31.90
C SER A 674 25.37 -4.97 31.46
N PRO A 675 25.42 -6.28 31.15
CA PRO A 675 26.61 -6.88 30.53
C PRO A 675 26.89 -6.29 29.14
N TRP A 676 25.87 -6.16 28.27
CA TRP A 676 26.06 -5.86 26.85
C TRP A 676 25.67 -4.44 26.44
N TRP A 677 24.77 -3.78 27.17
CA TRP A 677 24.39 -2.38 26.94
C TRP A 677 24.88 -1.51 28.10
N PRO A 678 26.03 -0.81 27.95
CA PRO A 678 26.39 0.29 28.84
C PRO A 678 25.38 1.44 28.73
N GLU A 679 25.38 2.37 29.67
CA GLU A 679 24.28 3.35 29.86
C GLU A 679 24.10 4.29 28.65
N GLU A 680 25.22 4.63 28.00
CA GLU A 680 25.34 5.48 26.82
C GLU A 680 24.69 4.83 25.58
N LEU A 681 24.66 3.50 25.53
CA LEU A 681 23.92 2.73 24.52
C LEU A 681 22.48 2.48 24.98
N ARG A 682 22.26 2.11 26.24
CA ARG A 682 20.92 1.82 26.80
C ARG A 682 19.97 3.02 26.67
N THR A 683 20.46 4.23 26.86
CA THR A 683 19.69 5.49 26.69
C THR A 683 19.37 5.83 25.22
N ARG A 684 20.08 5.25 24.25
CA ARG A 684 19.81 5.42 22.81
C ARG A 684 18.80 4.41 22.28
N ALA A 685 18.69 3.23 22.89
CA ALA A 685 17.83 2.14 22.41
C ALA A 685 16.37 2.57 22.19
N LEU A 686 15.79 2.16 21.06
CA LEU A 686 14.38 2.40 20.70
C LEU A 686 13.46 1.21 20.99
N VAL A 687 14.04 0.04 21.28
CA VAL A 687 13.37 -1.25 21.49
C VAL A 687 14.14 -2.02 22.54
N MET A 688 13.44 -2.52 23.57
CA MET A 688 14.01 -3.38 24.59
C MET A 688 13.94 -4.87 24.19
N PRO A 689 14.82 -5.75 24.72
CA PRO A 689 14.86 -7.16 24.29
C PRO A 689 13.53 -7.91 24.47
N GLY A 690 12.76 -7.59 25.53
CA GLY A 690 11.42 -8.16 25.76
C GLY A 690 10.34 -7.64 24.80
N GLU A 691 10.52 -6.47 24.20
CA GLU A 691 9.62 -5.93 23.17
C GLU A 691 9.91 -6.59 21.81
N ALA A 692 11.19 -6.78 21.48
CA ALA A 692 11.65 -7.50 20.29
C ALA A 692 11.14 -8.95 20.22
N GLN A 693 10.88 -9.61 21.36
CA GLN A 693 10.18 -10.91 21.40
C GLN A 693 8.77 -10.88 20.80
N THR A 694 8.13 -9.71 20.71
CA THR A 694 6.76 -9.56 20.17
C THR A 694 6.67 -8.84 18.83
N MET A 695 7.70 -8.11 18.42
CA MET A 695 7.72 -7.31 17.19
C MET A 695 7.92 -8.16 15.93
N GLY A 696 7.23 -7.80 14.85
CA GLY A 696 7.39 -8.37 13.51
C GLY A 696 8.59 -7.80 12.76
N SER A 697 8.96 -8.42 11.63
CA SER A 697 10.21 -8.10 10.92
C SER A 697 10.28 -6.66 10.42
N LEU A 698 9.12 -6.07 10.04
CA LEU A 698 9.01 -4.67 9.61
C LEU A 698 9.22 -3.69 10.77
N GLU A 699 8.72 -3.99 11.97
CA GLU A 699 8.87 -3.11 13.14
C GLU A 699 10.31 -3.12 13.65
N LEU A 700 10.95 -4.29 13.62
CA LEU A 700 12.38 -4.43 13.90
C LEU A 700 13.23 -3.66 12.86
N LEU A 701 12.89 -3.75 11.57
CA LEU A 701 13.56 -2.95 10.53
C LEU A 701 13.42 -1.44 10.79
N MET A 702 12.20 -0.96 11.06
CA MET A 702 11.95 0.46 11.31
C MET A 702 12.63 0.97 12.59
N ALA A 703 12.82 0.11 13.59
CA ALA A 703 13.65 0.41 14.77
C ALA A 703 15.15 0.51 14.42
N TYR A 704 15.69 -0.40 13.59
CA TYR A 704 17.07 -0.31 13.12
C TYR A 704 17.31 0.95 12.28
N LEU A 705 16.41 1.26 11.35
CA LEU A 705 16.51 2.45 10.47
C LEU A 705 16.46 3.77 11.24
N ALA A 706 15.81 3.79 12.41
CA ALA A 706 15.71 4.96 13.28
C ALA A 706 16.89 5.12 14.27
N GLU A 707 17.65 4.05 14.53
CA GLU A 707 18.86 4.05 15.36
C GLU A 707 19.86 2.97 14.85
N PRO A 708 20.61 3.23 13.75
CA PRO A 708 21.51 2.25 13.16
C PRO A 708 22.79 2.10 13.98
N SER A 709 22.75 1.22 14.96
CA SER A 709 23.89 0.84 15.79
C SER A 709 24.04 -0.68 15.80
N GLU A 710 25.02 -1.20 15.07
CA GLU A 710 25.36 -2.62 15.08
C GLU A 710 25.69 -3.11 16.51
N ALA A 711 26.29 -2.26 17.35
CA ALA A 711 26.56 -2.55 18.76
C ALA A 711 25.29 -2.80 19.59
N LEU A 712 24.22 -2.01 19.39
CA LEU A 712 22.94 -2.23 20.07
C LEU A 712 22.33 -3.57 19.68
N TRP A 713 22.29 -3.87 18.37
CA TRP A 713 21.64 -5.06 17.84
C TRP A 713 22.45 -6.35 18.09
N GLN A 714 23.78 -6.27 18.03
CA GLN A 714 24.67 -7.34 18.51
C GLN A 714 24.45 -7.59 20.02
N GLY A 715 24.41 -6.53 20.84
CA GLY A 715 24.10 -6.67 22.27
C GLY A 715 22.74 -7.31 22.53
N MET A 716 21.71 -6.95 21.76
CA MET A 716 20.37 -7.56 21.84
C MET A 716 20.41 -9.06 21.51
N ALA A 717 21.11 -9.45 20.44
CA ALA A 717 21.26 -10.83 20.01
C ALA A 717 22.03 -11.68 21.05
N GLN A 718 23.13 -11.14 21.61
CA GLN A 718 23.91 -11.79 22.68
C GLN A 718 23.06 -12.00 23.95
N GLN A 719 22.29 -10.99 24.36
CA GLN A 719 21.39 -11.07 25.52
C GLN A 719 20.29 -12.11 25.32
N LEU A 720 19.64 -12.13 24.15
CA LEU A 720 18.58 -13.10 23.84
C LEU A 720 19.11 -14.53 23.73
N ALA A 721 20.31 -14.74 23.18
CA ALA A 721 20.92 -16.07 23.15
C ALA A 721 21.30 -16.55 24.57
N LEU A 722 21.96 -15.71 25.36
CA LEU A 722 22.31 -16.02 26.76
C LEU A 722 21.08 -16.28 27.64
N ALA A 723 19.97 -15.60 27.39
CA ALA A 723 18.70 -15.82 28.08
C ALA A 723 17.99 -17.12 27.67
N GLN A 724 18.35 -17.73 26.54
CA GLN A 724 17.70 -18.90 25.95
C GLN A 724 18.48 -20.22 26.13
N VAL A 725 19.75 -20.16 26.54
CA VAL A 725 20.58 -21.34 26.82
C VAL A 725 20.35 -21.87 28.24
N SER A 726 20.26 -23.20 28.38
CA SER A 726 20.23 -23.89 29.67
C SER A 726 21.64 -24.28 30.14
N GLN A 727 21.76 -24.82 31.35
CA GLN A 727 23.05 -25.23 31.91
C GLN A 727 23.50 -26.62 31.43
N GLN A 728 23.20 -26.98 30.17
CA GLN A 728 23.71 -28.19 29.51
C GLN A 728 25.12 -27.95 28.92
N PRO A 729 26.08 -28.86 29.15
CA PRO A 729 27.40 -28.82 28.49
C PRO A 729 27.31 -29.30 27.04
N LEU A 730 28.30 -28.95 26.21
CA LEU A 730 28.32 -29.25 24.77
C LEU A 730 28.34 -30.76 24.42
N ASP A 731 28.78 -31.62 25.35
CA ASP A 731 28.78 -33.07 25.18
C ASP A 731 27.42 -33.73 25.47
N HIS A 732 26.41 -32.95 25.87
CA HIS A 732 25.04 -33.44 26.07
C HIS A 732 24.48 -34.04 24.75
N PRO A 733 23.82 -35.21 24.78
CA PRO A 733 23.41 -35.92 23.56
C PRO A 733 22.57 -35.09 22.58
N GLU A 734 21.62 -34.30 23.08
CA GLU A 734 20.75 -33.46 22.25
C GLU A 734 21.51 -32.34 21.50
N ILE A 735 22.58 -31.83 22.10
CA ILE A 735 23.44 -30.78 21.51
C ILE A 735 24.38 -31.41 20.48
N ARG A 736 24.99 -32.55 20.82
CA ARG A 736 25.85 -33.31 19.90
C ARG A 736 25.10 -33.73 18.64
N GLU A 737 23.88 -34.24 18.79
CA GLU A 737 23.03 -34.65 17.66
C GLU A 737 22.63 -33.45 16.77
N ALA A 738 22.34 -32.28 17.37
CA ALA A 738 22.06 -31.06 16.60
C ALA A 738 23.29 -30.56 15.82
N ILE A 739 24.49 -30.69 16.38
CA ILE A 739 25.75 -30.33 15.71
C ILE A 739 26.06 -31.31 14.57
N SER A 740 25.91 -32.62 14.77
CA SER A 740 26.19 -33.62 13.73
C SER A 740 25.17 -33.60 12.60
N SER A 741 23.87 -33.60 12.90
CA SER A 741 22.81 -33.54 11.89
C SER A 741 22.84 -32.25 11.07
N GLY A 742 23.14 -31.11 11.72
CA GLY A 742 23.33 -29.81 11.05
C GLY A 742 24.66 -29.67 10.28
N HIS A 743 25.56 -30.65 10.35
CA HIS A 743 26.93 -30.59 9.80
C HIS A 743 27.76 -29.40 10.32
N LEU A 744 27.52 -28.99 11.57
CA LEU A 744 28.06 -27.77 12.17
C LEU A 744 29.43 -27.95 12.83
N GLN A 745 30.06 -29.12 12.71
CA GLN A 745 31.28 -29.48 13.47
C GLN A 745 32.40 -28.44 13.29
N ASN A 746 32.81 -28.16 12.04
CA ASN A 746 33.85 -27.17 11.73
C ASN A 746 33.50 -25.77 12.27
N HIS A 747 32.20 -25.42 12.22
CA HIS A 747 31.71 -24.11 12.68
C HIS A 747 31.80 -23.96 14.20
N VAL A 748 31.54 -25.04 14.94
CA VAL A 748 31.67 -25.10 16.40
C VAL A 748 33.14 -25.23 16.84
N GLU A 749 33.99 -25.84 16.01
CA GLU A 749 35.43 -25.93 16.24
C GLU A 749 36.10 -24.55 16.14
N GLU A 750 35.95 -23.82 15.01
CA GLU A 750 36.52 -22.46 14.89
C GLU A 750 35.96 -21.49 15.95
N TRP A 751 34.68 -21.59 16.29
CA TRP A 751 34.09 -20.81 17.39
C TRP A 751 34.84 -21.03 18.73
N ARG A 752 35.29 -22.26 18.99
CA ARG A 752 36.02 -22.65 20.21
C ARG A 752 37.53 -22.48 20.12
N ASP A 753 38.10 -22.40 18.92
CA ASP A 753 39.56 -22.29 18.69
C ASP A 753 40.13 -20.91 19.05
N ASN A 754 39.28 -19.99 19.55
CA ASN A 754 39.64 -18.72 20.18
C ASN A 754 40.40 -18.86 21.53
N ASP A 755 40.99 -20.03 21.81
CA ASP A 755 41.96 -20.34 22.89
C ASP A 755 41.57 -19.98 24.34
N THR A 756 40.29 -19.68 24.61
CA THR A 756 39.86 -19.14 25.92
C THR A 756 39.59 -20.18 27.01
N GLY A 757 39.39 -21.45 26.66
CA GLY A 757 39.10 -22.53 27.61
C GLY A 757 37.83 -22.33 28.45
N GLY A 758 36.94 -21.43 28.03
CA GLY A 758 35.80 -20.95 28.81
C GLY A 758 34.68 -21.98 29.00
N ARG A 759 33.79 -21.71 29.95
CA ARG A 759 32.69 -22.61 30.31
C ARG A 759 31.53 -22.47 29.32
N ALA A 760 31.71 -23.06 28.15
CA ALA A 760 30.70 -23.17 27.11
C ALA A 760 29.50 -24.02 27.54
N LEU A 761 28.30 -23.55 27.20
CA LEU A 761 27.00 -24.19 27.41
C LEU A 761 26.21 -24.18 26.09
N GLY A 762 25.13 -24.96 26.01
CA GLY A 762 24.25 -24.92 24.85
C GLY A 762 22.80 -25.30 25.13
N GLN A 763 21.96 -25.09 24.11
CA GLN A 763 20.57 -25.52 24.06
C GLN A 763 20.15 -25.73 22.60
N HIS A 764 19.57 -26.89 22.31
CA HIS A 764 18.79 -27.13 21.10
C HIS A 764 17.30 -26.97 21.43
N LEU A 765 16.55 -26.21 20.63
CA LEU A 765 15.11 -26.03 20.77
C LEU A 765 14.40 -26.40 19.47
N THR A 766 13.44 -27.32 19.55
CA THR A 766 12.43 -27.47 18.49
C THR A 766 11.37 -26.40 18.69
N ILE A 767 11.29 -25.41 17.80
CA ILE A 767 10.34 -24.29 17.92
C ILE A 767 8.94 -24.73 17.50
N GLY A 768 8.86 -25.57 16.46
CA GLY A 768 7.62 -26.11 15.91
C GLY A 768 7.63 -26.11 14.39
N TYR A 769 6.72 -26.86 13.77
CA TYR A 769 6.41 -26.75 12.33
C TYR A 769 7.60 -26.92 11.34
N GLY A 770 8.70 -27.56 11.76
CA GLY A 770 9.92 -27.71 10.95
C GLY A 770 11.02 -26.67 11.23
N LEU A 771 10.79 -25.72 12.13
CA LEU A 771 11.80 -24.79 12.64
C LEU A 771 12.44 -25.32 13.94
N SER A 772 13.77 -25.39 13.96
CA SER A 772 14.58 -25.63 15.16
C SER A 772 15.72 -24.61 15.28
N VAL A 773 16.28 -24.49 16.48
CA VAL A 773 17.26 -23.48 16.86
C VAL A 773 18.32 -24.09 17.75
N LEU A 774 19.60 -23.90 17.40
CA LEU A 774 20.73 -24.22 18.26
C LEU A 774 21.39 -22.92 18.74
N ALA A 775 21.59 -22.78 20.04
CA ALA A 775 22.48 -21.78 20.62
C ALA A 775 23.55 -22.46 21.46
N LEU A 776 24.80 -22.05 21.27
CA LEU A 776 25.90 -22.31 22.18
C LEU A 776 26.42 -20.94 22.67
N VAL A 777 26.78 -20.84 23.94
CA VAL A 777 27.33 -19.61 24.53
C VAL A 777 28.52 -19.93 25.41
N ASP A 778 29.54 -19.09 25.35
CA ASP A 778 30.65 -19.13 26.30
C ASP A 778 30.42 -18.06 27.38
N LEU A 779 30.28 -18.51 28.63
CA LEU A 779 29.95 -17.63 29.75
C LEU A 779 31.10 -16.68 30.11
N ASP A 780 32.34 -17.05 29.81
CA ASP A 780 33.52 -16.27 30.17
C ASP A 780 33.84 -15.24 29.06
N LEU A 781 33.58 -15.57 27.79
CA LEU A 781 33.49 -14.60 26.70
C LEU A 781 32.34 -13.60 26.90
N HIS A 782 31.17 -14.03 27.40
CA HIS A 782 30.08 -13.11 27.72
C HIS A 782 30.43 -12.16 28.89
N GLN A 783 31.17 -12.63 29.91
CA GLN A 783 31.69 -11.75 30.97
C GLN A 783 32.68 -10.71 30.41
N GLN A 784 33.51 -11.11 29.44
CA GLN A 784 34.45 -10.24 28.72
C GLN A 784 33.79 -9.36 27.63
N LYS A 785 32.50 -9.56 27.34
CA LYS A 785 31.75 -8.89 26.26
C LYS A 785 32.34 -9.14 24.85
N HIS A 786 33.01 -10.28 24.66
CA HIS A 786 33.71 -10.59 23.42
C HIS A 786 32.71 -10.87 22.28
N PRO A 787 32.84 -10.27 21.06
CA PRO A 787 31.86 -10.42 19.99
C PRO A 787 31.53 -11.87 19.62
N CYS A 788 32.47 -12.80 19.77
CA CYS A 788 32.27 -14.23 19.49
C CYS A 788 31.68 -15.03 20.68
N ALA A 789 31.12 -14.41 21.72
CA ALA A 789 30.58 -15.13 22.88
C ALA A 789 29.39 -16.07 22.60
N THR A 790 28.71 -15.91 21.46
CA THR A 790 27.56 -16.75 21.04
C THR A 790 27.81 -17.38 19.67
N PHE A 791 27.50 -18.66 19.56
CA PHE A 791 27.26 -19.39 18.31
C PHE A 791 25.75 -19.66 18.16
N ARG A 792 25.15 -19.34 17.00
CA ARG A 792 23.69 -19.36 16.82
C ARG A 792 23.27 -19.84 15.43
N VAL A 793 22.47 -20.90 15.39
CA VAL A 793 21.89 -21.44 14.15
C VAL A 793 20.37 -21.46 14.23
N SER A 794 19.71 -20.96 13.19
CA SER A 794 18.26 -21.13 12.98
C SER A 794 18.03 -22.02 11.77
N HIS A 795 17.53 -23.24 11.99
CA HIS A 795 17.34 -24.25 10.96
C HIS A 795 15.86 -24.40 10.60
N PHE A 796 15.52 -24.28 9.32
CA PHE A 796 14.16 -24.51 8.83
C PHE A 796 14.12 -25.56 7.73
N GLN A 797 13.31 -26.59 7.95
CA GLN A 797 12.94 -27.60 6.95
C GLN A 797 11.44 -27.55 6.68
N ILE A 798 11.05 -27.71 5.42
CA ILE A 798 9.63 -27.79 5.04
C ILE A 798 9.08 -29.12 5.53
N ASN A 799 8.13 -29.06 6.47
CA ASN A 799 7.30 -30.21 6.85
C ASN A 799 6.01 -30.17 6.02
N GLU A 800 5.74 -31.22 5.23
CA GLU A 800 4.54 -31.31 4.39
C GLU A 800 3.29 -31.80 5.15
N ASP A 801 3.45 -32.48 6.29
CA ASP A 801 2.36 -33.09 7.09
C ASP A 801 1.49 -32.06 7.86
N ILE A 802 1.96 -30.82 7.97
CA ILE A 802 1.28 -29.70 8.65
C ILE A 802 0.45 -28.85 7.66
N SER A 803 -0.24 -27.80 8.13
CA SER A 803 -1.00 -26.91 7.25
C SER A 803 -0.09 -25.96 6.44
N PRO A 804 -0.54 -25.46 5.25
CA PRO A 804 0.20 -24.44 4.49
C PRO A 804 0.45 -23.16 5.29
N GLU A 805 -0.50 -22.76 6.13
CA GLU A 805 -0.41 -21.59 7.00
C GLU A 805 0.66 -21.80 8.09
N GLN A 806 0.74 -23.01 8.65
CA GLN A 806 1.78 -23.38 9.63
C GLN A 806 3.18 -23.40 8.99
N ARG A 807 3.31 -23.86 7.74
CA ARG A 807 4.58 -23.74 6.98
C ARG A 807 4.98 -22.28 6.79
N GLN A 808 4.04 -21.42 6.38
CA GLN A 808 4.29 -20.00 6.15
C GLN A 808 4.67 -19.26 7.44
N ALA A 809 4.01 -19.56 8.56
CA ALA A 809 4.32 -18.96 9.86
C ALA A 809 5.70 -19.38 10.40
N ALA A 810 6.09 -20.65 10.23
CA ALA A 810 7.41 -21.15 10.61
C ALA A 810 8.53 -20.55 9.76
N TRP A 811 8.30 -20.40 8.45
CA TRP A 811 9.20 -19.72 7.54
C TRP A 811 9.35 -18.23 7.88
N ARG A 812 8.24 -17.53 8.18
CA ARG A 812 8.27 -16.14 8.66
C ARG A 812 9.13 -15.99 9.92
N GLU A 813 8.97 -16.88 10.90
CA GLU A 813 9.80 -16.84 12.11
C GLU A 813 11.27 -17.16 11.82
N TRP A 814 11.58 -18.07 10.89
CA TRP A 814 12.95 -18.32 10.42
C TRP A 814 13.60 -17.07 9.80
N LEU A 815 12.88 -16.36 8.93
CA LEU A 815 13.34 -15.08 8.36
C LEU A 815 13.56 -14.03 9.47
N ARG A 816 12.62 -13.90 10.41
CA ARG A 816 12.70 -12.94 11.52
C ARG A 816 13.87 -13.23 12.47
N LEU A 817 14.14 -14.51 12.75
CA LEU A 817 15.33 -14.95 13.50
C LEU A 817 16.61 -14.63 12.74
N GLY A 818 16.65 -14.85 11.42
CA GLY A 818 17.78 -14.46 10.56
C GLY A 818 18.09 -12.97 10.64
N ASN A 819 17.07 -12.12 10.48
CA ASN A 819 17.19 -10.67 10.58
C ASN A 819 17.77 -10.20 11.93
N LEU A 820 17.41 -10.86 13.04
CA LEU A 820 17.84 -10.46 14.38
C LEU A 820 19.22 -11.02 14.77
N PHE A 821 19.56 -12.25 14.34
CA PHE A 821 20.82 -12.91 14.73
C PHE A 821 21.98 -12.71 13.75
N GLN A 822 21.77 -12.02 12.61
CA GLN A 822 22.85 -11.62 11.68
C GLN A 822 23.96 -10.76 12.34
N PHE A 823 23.65 -10.09 13.45
CA PHE A 823 24.61 -9.26 14.20
C PHE A 823 25.60 -10.07 15.05
N LEU A 824 25.49 -11.39 15.10
CA LEU A 824 26.48 -12.29 15.70
C LEU A 824 27.51 -12.72 14.64
N PRO A 825 28.83 -12.70 14.93
CA PRO A 825 29.87 -13.15 13.99
C PRO A 825 29.67 -14.61 13.55
N HIS A 826 29.25 -15.47 14.49
CA HIS A 826 28.87 -16.87 14.23
C HIS A 826 27.34 -17.08 14.23
N GLY A 827 26.61 -16.13 13.64
CA GLY A 827 25.19 -16.31 13.29
C GLY A 827 25.04 -17.06 11.97
N LEU A 828 24.11 -18.01 11.90
CA LEU A 828 23.78 -18.81 10.71
C LEU A 828 22.26 -19.02 10.56
N ILE A 829 21.78 -19.03 9.31
CA ILE A 829 20.49 -19.62 8.93
C ILE A 829 20.74 -20.80 7.99
N THR A 830 20.11 -21.94 8.25
CA THR A 830 20.32 -23.19 7.50
C THR A 830 19.00 -23.86 7.14
N THR A 831 19.05 -24.73 6.13
CA THR A 831 17.88 -25.42 5.56
C THR A 831 18.37 -26.65 4.77
N PRO A 832 17.54 -27.67 4.50
CA PRO A 832 17.97 -28.79 3.64
C PRO A 832 18.52 -28.29 2.30
N GLY A 833 19.76 -28.67 1.98
CA GLY A 833 20.50 -28.21 0.81
C GLY A 833 21.41 -26.98 1.03
N TRP A 834 21.42 -26.37 2.23
CA TRP A 834 22.41 -25.36 2.62
C TRP A 834 22.73 -25.41 4.12
N THR A 835 23.95 -25.84 4.46
CA THR A 835 24.44 -25.92 5.84
C THR A 835 25.32 -24.73 6.25
N GLY A 836 25.90 -24.02 5.27
CA GLY A 836 26.85 -22.94 5.51
C GLY A 836 28.30 -23.41 5.62
N ALA A 837 28.58 -24.72 5.55
CA ALA A 837 29.94 -25.27 5.44
C ALA A 837 30.69 -24.86 4.16
N GLU A 838 29.97 -24.27 3.21
CA GLU A 838 30.46 -23.79 1.92
C GLU A 838 30.85 -22.28 1.95
N GLN A 839 30.87 -21.66 3.13
CA GLN A 839 31.30 -20.27 3.37
C GLN A 839 32.24 -20.18 4.60
N PRO A 840 32.97 -19.06 4.79
CA PRO A 840 33.68 -18.79 6.03
C PRO A 840 32.76 -18.93 7.25
N VAL A 841 33.23 -19.62 8.29
CA VAL A 841 32.42 -19.93 9.49
C VAL A 841 31.97 -18.65 10.18
N ALA A 842 32.90 -17.73 10.45
CA ALA A 842 32.62 -16.41 11.00
C ALA A 842 32.56 -15.33 9.91
N VAL A 843 31.92 -14.21 10.24
CA VAL A 843 32.35 -12.89 9.71
C VAL A 843 33.67 -12.54 10.41
N ASP A 844 34.65 -11.95 9.71
CA ASP A 844 35.88 -11.41 10.30
C ASP A 844 35.53 -10.65 11.60
N PRO A 845 36.10 -11.01 12.77
CA PRO A 845 35.63 -10.54 14.06
C PRO A 845 35.82 -9.01 14.14
N PRO A 846 34.74 -8.22 14.16
CA PRO A 846 34.87 -6.77 14.10
C PRO A 846 35.53 -6.26 15.37
N THR A 847 36.42 -5.27 15.21
CA THR A 847 37.08 -4.55 16.30
C THR A 847 36.05 -4.16 17.37
N VAL A 848 36.37 -4.43 18.63
CA VAL A 848 35.40 -4.44 19.75
C VAL A 848 34.50 -3.19 19.74
N TRP A 849 33.23 -3.36 19.29
CA TRP A 849 32.26 -2.26 19.13
C TRP A 849 31.88 -1.56 20.46
N ILE A 850 32.24 -2.17 21.59
CA ILE A 850 32.19 -1.54 22.91
C ILE A 850 33.59 -0.96 23.15
N GLU A 851 33.72 0.37 23.06
CA GLU A 851 34.95 1.07 23.45
C GLU A 851 35.21 0.92 24.96
N ASN A 852 35.82 -0.19 25.35
CA ASN A 852 36.42 -0.33 26.67
C ASN A 852 37.56 0.69 26.76
N GLY A 853 37.40 1.72 27.61
CA GLY A 853 38.35 2.82 27.82
C GLY A 853 39.64 2.41 28.53
N ALA A 854 40.33 1.39 28.01
CA ALA A 854 41.49 0.73 28.60
C ALA A 854 42.45 0.17 27.53
N ALA A 855 42.93 1.04 26.63
CA ALA A 855 44.01 0.73 25.69
C ALA A 855 45.20 1.69 25.91
N THR A 856 46.23 1.24 26.64
CA THR A 856 47.42 2.03 26.94
C THR A 856 48.37 2.14 25.74
N ALA A 857 48.57 3.35 25.25
CA ALA A 857 49.65 3.75 24.35
C ALA A 857 50.32 5.04 24.89
N PRO A 858 51.57 5.37 24.51
CA PRO A 858 52.49 6.08 25.41
C PRO A 858 52.28 7.59 25.52
N SER A 859 52.83 8.15 26.60
CA SER A 859 52.71 9.56 26.98
C SER A 859 53.29 10.55 25.96
N ALA A 860 52.46 11.50 25.54
CA ALA A 860 52.86 12.85 25.13
C ALA A 860 52.11 13.87 26.01
N LEU A 861 52.66 15.07 26.17
CA LEU A 861 52.22 16.02 27.19
C LEU A 861 51.04 16.90 26.73
N SER A 862 50.17 17.21 27.70
CA SER A 862 49.30 18.41 27.79
C SER A 862 48.58 18.89 26.52
N ASP A 863 47.26 18.71 26.47
CA ASP A 863 46.33 19.82 26.73
C ASP A 863 44.91 19.32 27.03
N HIS A 864 44.03 20.20 27.54
CA HIS A 864 42.70 19.81 28.03
C HIS A 864 41.77 19.28 26.91
N PRO A 865 40.92 18.26 27.17
CA PRO A 865 40.03 17.69 26.15
C PRO A 865 39.01 18.69 25.59
N ALA A 866 38.63 19.72 26.35
CA ALA A 866 37.79 20.82 25.86
C ALA A 866 38.48 21.65 24.76
N GLN A 867 39.81 21.86 24.86
CA GLN A 867 40.62 22.52 23.85
C GLN A 867 40.60 21.71 22.55
N GLN A 868 40.74 20.39 22.68
CA GLN A 868 40.79 19.44 21.56
C GLN A 868 39.44 19.34 20.84
N GLN A 869 38.33 19.28 21.58
CA GLN A 869 36.97 19.33 21.03
C GLN A 869 36.69 20.67 20.33
N ARG A 870 37.10 21.81 20.92
CA ARG A 870 36.93 23.14 20.31
C ARG A 870 37.69 23.27 18.98
N GLN A 871 38.89 22.72 18.91
CA GLN A 871 39.66 22.63 17.66
C GLN A 871 39.01 21.71 16.62
N ALA A 872 38.34 20.63 17.03
CA ALA A 872 37.59 19.76 16.11
C ALA A 872 36.36 20.48 15.52
N THR A 873 35.55 21.15 16.35
CA THR A 873 34.43 21.98 15.88
C THR A 873 34.91 23.07 14.91
N TRP A 874 36.02 23.75 15.22
CA TRP A 874 36.60 24.75 14.32
C TRP A 874 37.01 24.20 12.95
N ARG A 875 37.52 22.97 12.87
CA ARG A 875 37.86 22.34 11.58
C ARG A 875 36.61 22.08 10.74
N ALA A 876 35.54 21.57 11.34
CA ALA A 876 34.28 21.33 10.64
C ALA A 876 33.70 22.62 10.04
N ILE A 877 33.69 23.73 10.78
CA ILE A 877 33.24 25.04 10.28
C ILE A 877 34.07 25.48 9.06
N VAL A 878 35.40 25.33 9.10
CA VAL A 878 36.28 25.71 7.98
C VAL A 878 36.12 24.77 6.77
N GLU A 879 35.80 23.50 6.97
CA GLU A 879 35.54 22.53 5.90
C GLU A 879 34.18 22.72 5.21
N LEU A 880 33.19 23.31 5.91
CA LEU A 880 31.84 23.54 5.40
C LEU A 880 31.62 24.95 4.83
N ALA A 881 32.29 25.97 5.37
CA ALA A 881 32.11 27.37 4.95
C ALA A 881 32.61 27.64 3.51
N LEU A 882 32.01 28.65 2.86
CA LEU A 882 32.45 29.12 1.54
C LEU A 882 33.92 29.58 1.53
N LYS A 883 34.56 29.48 0.36
CA LYS A 883 35.98 29.83 0.17
C LYS A 883 36.22 31.33 0.38
N GLU A 884 35.21 32.12 0.04
CA GLU A 884 35.08 33.55 0.23
C GLU A 884 35.13 33.93 1.73
N CYS A 885 34.67 33.05 2.62
CA CYS A 885 34.75 33.23 4.08
C CYS A 885 36.10 32.82 4.70
N HIS A 886 36.94 32.07 3.98
CA HIS A 886 38.20 31.54 4.53
C HIS A 886 39.17 32.63 5.04
N PRO A 887 39.35 33.80 4.39
CA PRO A 887 40.18 34.88 4.92
C PRO A 887 39.68 35.41 6.27
N LEU A 888 38.35 35.58 6.41
CA LEU A 888 37.71 36.04 7.65
C LEU A 888 37.84 35.00 8.76
N LEU A 889 37.62 33.72 8.45
CA LEU A 889 37.88 32.63 9.39
C LEU A 889 39.36 32.58 9.82
N SER A 890 40.30 32.82 8.90
CA SER A 890 41.73 32.90 9.24
C SER A 890 42.05 34.03 10.22
N ALA A 891 41.43 35.20 10.07
CA ALA A 891 41.60 36.33 11.00
C ALA A 891 40.95 36.06 12.37
N LEU A 892 39.79 35.40 12.40
CA LEU A 892 39.06 35.04 13.63
C LEU A 892 39.67 33.85 14.40
N LYS A 893 40.50 33.02 13.75
CA LYS A 893 40.95 31.71 14.26
C LYS A 893 41.63 31.75 15.63
N GLN A 894 42.72 32.52 15.79
CA GLN A 894 43.40 32.59 17.09
C GLN A 894 42.50 33.24 18.16
N PRO A 895 41.90 34.43 17.93
CA PRO A 895 40.98 35.03 18.89
C PRO A 895 39.89 34.08 19.41
N LEU A 896 39.16 33.37 18.54
CA LEU A 896 38.05 32.51 18.97
C LEU A 896 38.49 31.18 19.62
N LEU A 897 39.67 30.67 19.29
CA LEU A 897 40.22 29.46 19.91
C LEU A 897 40.92 29.74 21.26
N GLU A 898 41.49 30.93 21.45
CA GLU A 898 42.31 31.27 22.63
C GLU A 898 41.54 32.06 23.69
N THR A 899 40.57 32.91 23.32
CA THR A 899 39.82 33.75 24.29
C THR A 899 38.58 33.09 24.89
N GLY A 900 38.16 31.92 24.39
CA GLY A 900 36.98 31.22 24.90
C GLY A 900 35.63 31.72 24.39
N LEU A 901 35.61 32.70 23.49
CA LEU A 901 34.42 33.23 22.80
C LEU A 901 33.68 32.18 21.94
N PRO A 902 32.36 32.34 21.68
CA PRO A 902 31.60 31.39 20.88
C PRO A 902 32.12 31.27 19.44
N LEU A 903 32.11 30.05 18.90
CA LEU A 903 32.40 29.79 17.49
C LEU A 903 31.13 30.09 16.65
N PRO A 904 31.28 30.47 15.36
CA PRO A 904 30.12 30.64 14.49
C PRO A 904 29.46 29.32 14.10
N GLU A 905 28.18 29.41 13.78
CA GLU A 905 27.40 28.41 13.05
C GLU A 905 27.56 28.67 11.54
N ASP A 906 27.76 27.62 10.73
CA ASP A 906 27.79 27.70 9.27
C ASP A 906 26.36 27.60 8.67
N GLY A 907 26.12 28.31 7.55
CA GLY A 907 24.89 28.15 6.74
C GLY A 907 23.57 28.47 7.47
N TYR A 908 23.56 29.47 8.35
CA TYR A 908 22.43 29.80 9.21
C TYR A 908 21.21 30.38 8.47
N GLU A 909 20.06 29.70 8.57
CA GLU A 909 18.77 30.14 7.98
C GLU A 909 17.97 31.06 8.93
N LEU A 910 17.64 32.27 8.47
CA LEU A 910 16.80 33.23 9.20
C LEU A 910 15.31 32.99 8.97
N ILE A 911 14.69 32.24 9.89
CA ILE A 911 13.29 31.80 9.79
C ILE A 911 12.31 32.96 10.08
N GLY A 912 11.28 33.06 9.25
CA GLY A 912 10.16 34.00 9.33
C GLY A 912 9.01 33.53 10.21
N SER A 913 8.05 34.43 10.45
CA SER A 913 6.93 34.19 11.37
C SER A 913 5.93 33.12 10.90
N ARG A 914 6.11 32.53 9.71
CA ARG A 914 5.30 31.42 9.20
C ARG A 914 6.10 30.12 9.01
N GLY A 915 7.35 30.07 9.48
CA GLY A 915 8.27 28.95 9.25
C GLY A 915 8.90 28.93 7.85
N ASP A 916 8.79 30.05 7.11
CA ASP A 916 9.46 30.32 5.85
C ASP A 916 10.91 30.77 6.09
N VAL A 917 11.89 30.26 5.32
CA VAL A 917 13.26 30.84 5.32
C VAL A 917 13.19 32.19 4.59
N VAL A 918 13.72 33.25 5.21
CA VAL A 918 13.62 34.62 4.68
C VAL A 918 14.98 35.24 4.37
N ALA A 919 16.07 34.71 4.94
CA ALA A 919 17.44 35.03 4.57
C ALA A 919 18.39 33.88 4.98
N GLN A 920 19.61 33.86 4.46
CA GLN A 920 20.69 32.94 4.86
C GLN A 920 21.99 33.71 5.17
N ALA A 921 22.77 33.22 6.13
CA ALA A 921 24.11 33.71 6.43
C ALA A 921 25.14 32.59 6.38
N GLU A 922 26.34 32.90 5.86
CA GLU A 922 27.43 31.91 5.73
C GLU A 922 28.08 31.60 7.08
N LEU A 923 28.16 32.61 7.95
CA LEU A 923 28.63 32.48 9.33
C LEU A 923 27.70 33.30 10.24
N ALA A 924 27.23 32.71 11.32
CA ALA A 924 26.38 33.41 12.29
C ALA A 924 26.74 33.10 13.75
N TRP A 925 26.48 34.05 14.63
CA TRP A 925 26.47 33.84 16.08
C TRP A 925 25.05 34.14 16.57
N ALA A 926 24.16 33.15 16.51
CA ALA A 926 22.72 33.36 16.69
C ALA A 926 22.35 33.94 18.07
N SER A 927 23.09 33.54 19.11
CA SER A 927 22.97 34.08 20.48
C SER A 927 23.32 35.57 20.60
N HIS A 928 24.13 36.10 19.68
CA HIS A 928 24.61 37.48 19.67
C HIS A 928 23.99 38.31 18.52
N ARG A 929 23.13 37.70 17.69
CA ARG A 929 22.56 38.27 16.47
C ARG A 929 23.60 38.88 15.51
N LEU A 930 24.73 38.20 15.35
CA LEU A 930 25.77 38.56 14.39
C LEU A 930 25.69 37.65 13.17
N ALA A 931 25.80 38.20 11.95
CA ALA A 931 25.77 37.43 10.71
C ALA A 931 26.76 37.96 9.66
N VAL A 932 27.29 37.06 8.83
CA VAL A 932 28.10 37.38 7.65
C VAL A 932 27.42 36.80 6.44
N VAL A 933 27.16 37.63 5.43
CA VAL A 933 26.31 37.30 4.27
C VAL A 933 27.04 37.58 2.95
N VAL A 934 26.63 36.88 1.89
CA VAL A 934 27.10 37.13 0.51
C VAL A 934 26.27 38.22 -0.15
N ASP A 935 24.95 38.07 -0.14
CA ASP A 935 24.02 38.90 -0.92
C ASP A 935 23.39 40.05 -0.11
N GLN A 936 23.20 41.19 -0.78
CA GLN A 936 22.59 42.38 -0.19
C GLN A 936 21.14 42.16 0.28
N ALA A 937 20.41 41.25 -0.39
CA ALA A 937 19.03 40.93 -0.02
C ALA A 937 18.94 40.27 1.37
N ASP A 938 19.90 39.39 1.68
CA ASP A 938 20.03 38.79 3.01
C ASP A 938 20.48 39.84 4.03
N LEU A 939 21.46 40.68 3.69
CA LEU A 939 21.94 41.78 4.56
C LEU A 939 20.77 42.68 5.00
N ASP A 940 19.93 43.10 4.06
CA ASP A 940 18.74 43.90 4.33
C ASP A 940 17.74 43.16 5.23
N ALA A 941 17.54 41.84 5.02
CA ALA A 941 16.58 41.02 5.76
C ALA A 941 17.05 40.59 7.18
N PHE A 942 18.35 40.48 7.40
CA PHE A 942 18.97 40.37 8.73
C PHE A 942 18.90 41.72 9.47
N THR A 943 19.26 42.82 8.81
CA THR A 943 19.19 44.18 9.38
C THR A 943 17.76 44.53 9.84
N GLN A 944 16.75 44.22 9.02
CA GLN A 944 15.33 44.41 9.36
C GLN A 944 14.88 43.64 10.63
N ARG A 945 15.60 42.59 11.03
CA ARG A 945 15.35 41.81 12.26
C ARG A 945 16.27 42.19 13.42
N GLN A 946 16.94 43.34 13.35
CA GLN A 946 17.87 43.83 14.37
C GLN A 946 19.04 42.86 14.62
N TRP A 947 19.59 42.31 13.55
CA TRP A 947 20.91 41.68 13.56
C TRP A 947 21.97 42.68 13.11
N VAL A 948 23.18 42.57 13.63
CA VAL A 948 24.35 43.26 13.09
C VAL A 948 24.96 42.33 12.04
N CYS A 949 25.06 42.79 10.79
CA CYS A 949 25.53 41.96 9.71
C CYS A 949 26.48 42.70 8.77
N TRP A 950 27.40 41.93 8.18
CA TRP A 950 28.45 42.40 7.28
C TRP A 950 28.42 41.60 5.98
N GLY A 951 28.62 42.30 4.86
CA GLY A 951 28.86 41.65 3.56
C GLY A 951 30.32 41.26 3.40
N LEU A 952 30.60 40.16 2.69
CA LEU A 952 31.97 39.74 2.34
C LEU A 952 32.70 40.72 1.38
N SER A 953 32.10 41.86 1.04
CA SER A 953 32.71 42.97 0.30
C SER A 953 33.68 43.82 1.13
N ASP A 954 33.54 43.83 2.46
CA ASP A 954 34.40 44.62 3.35
C ASP A 954 35.70 43.87 3.71
N PRO A 955 36.79 44.58 4.10
CA PRO A 955 38.06 43.95 4.41
C PRO A 955 37.94 42.93 5.57
N PRO A 956 38.42 41.68 5.42
CA PRO A 956 38.23 40.63 6.42
C PRO A 956 38.69 40.99 7.84
N ASP A 957 39.80 41.73 7.98
CA ASP A 957 40.31 42.16 9.29
C ASP A 957 39.40 43.19 9.99
N VAL A 958 38.68 44.00 9.21
CA VAL A 958 37.71 44.99 9.72
C VAL A 958 36.44 44.27 10.19
N ILE A 959 35.94 43.31 9.40
CA ILE A 959 34.81 42.46 9.78
C ILE A 959 35.18 41.65 11.04
N ALA A 960 36.37 41.03 11.08
CA ALA A 960 36.85 40.27 12.24
C ALA A 960 36.95 41.14 13.50
N GLY A 961 37.52 42.34 13.39
CA GLY A 961 37.61 43.29 14.50
C GLY A 961 36.24 43.72 15.03
N ALA A 962 35.27 43.96 14.14
CA ALA A 962 33.90 44.32 14.51
C ALA A 962 33.17 43.16 15.20
N ILE A 963 33.25 41.94 14.66
CA ILE A 963 32.68 40.73 15.26
C ILE A 963 33.25 40.50 16.66
N LEU A 964 34.58 40.53 16.81
CA LEU A 964 35.23 40.32 18.12
C LEU A 964 34.84 41.40 19.13
N HIS A 965 34.72 42.66 18.71
CA HIS A 965 34.23 43.75 19.56
C HIS A 965 32.78 43.52 20.02
N HIS A 966 31.90 43.02 19.16
CA HIS A 966 30.52 42.69 19.55
C HIS A 966 30.46 41.48 20.50
N LEU A 967 31.23 40.42 20.23
CA LEU A 967 31.29 39.23 21.09
C LEU A 967 31.86 39.53 22.49
N GLN A 968 32.89 40.40 22.58
CA GLN A 968 33.53 40.76 23.85
C GLN A 968 32.68 41.71 24.72
N ASN A 969 31.79 42.51 24.12
CA ASN A 969 30.97 43.49 24.85
C ASN A 969 29.59 42.94 25.24
N ALA A 970 29.12 41.82 24.65
CA ALA A 970 27.83 41.22 24.99
C ALA A 970 27.75 40.74 26.45
N ASP A 971 28.86 40.22 27.00
CA ASP A 971 28.97 39.76 28.40
C ASP A 971 28.77 40.88 29.44
N GLN A 972 28.78 42.16 29.05
CA GLN A 972 28.50 43.30 29.95
C GLN A 972 27.05 43.82 29.87
N ALA A 973 26.18 43.16 29.09
CA ALA A 973 24.84 43.65 28.77
C ALA A 973 23.71 42.63 29.00
N SER A 974 23.79 41.86 30.10
CA SER A 974 22.65 41.05 30.60
C SER A 974 22.17 41.55 31.98
N PRO A 975 20.86 41.82 32.15
CA PRO A 975 20.23 42.03 33.47
C PRO A 975 19.86 40.71 34.17
#